data_AF-A0A2K6SSN8-F1
#
_entry.id   AF-A0A2K6SSN8-F1
#
_cell.length_a   1.000
_cell.length_b   1.000
_cell.length_c   1.000
_cell.angle_alpha   90.00
_cell.angle_beta   90.00
_cell.angle_gamma   90.00
#
_symmetry.space_group_name_H-M   'P 1'
#
loop_
_entity.id
_entity.type
_entity.pdbx_description
1 polymer ?
#
loop_
_entity_poly.entity_id
_entity_poly.type
_entity_poly.pdbx_seq_one_letter_code
_entity_poly.pdbx_strand_id
1 'polypeptide(L)'
;MWVTKLLPALLLQHVLLHLLLLPIAIPYAEGHKKRRNTIHEFKKSAKTTLIKIDPSLKIKTKKVNTADECANRCTRNRGLPFTCKAFVFDKARKRCLWFPFNSMSNGVRKEFGHEFDLYENKDYIRNCIIGKGGSYKGTISITKSGIKCQPWSSMVPHEHSFLPSSYRGKDLQENYCRNPQGEEGGPWCFTSNPEVRYEECDIPQCSEVECLICNGENYRGLMDHTESGKICQRWDHQTPHRHKFLPERYPDKGFDDNYCRNPDGKPRPWCYTLDPHTRWEYCAIKTCADSTMNHTNVPMETTECVQGQGEGYRGTVNTIWNGIPCQRWDSQYPHKHDMTPENYKCKDLRENYCRNPDGSESPWCFTTDPNIRIGYCSQIPNCDMSNGQDCYRGNGKNYMGNLSKTRSALTCSMWDKNMEDLHRHIFWEPDASKLNENYCRNPDDDAHGPWCYTGNPLIPWDYCPISRCEGDTTPTIVNLDHPVISCAKTKQLRVVNGIPTRTNVGWMVSLKYRNKHICGGSLIKESWVLTARQCFPSRDLKDYEAWLGIHDVHGRGDEKRKQVLNVSQLVYGPEGSDLVLLKLARPAVLDDFVSTIDLPNYGCTIPEKTSCSVYGWGYTGLINYNGLLRVAHLYIVGNEKCNQYHQGKVILNESEICAGVENIGSGPCEGDYGGPLVCEQHKMRMVLGVIVPGRGCAILNRPGVFVRVAYYAKWIHKIILTYKVPQS
;
A
#
# COMPACT_ATOMS: atom_id res chain seq x y z
N MET A 1 94.92 -35.37 10.62
CA MET A 1 94.92 -34.65 11.91
C MET A 1 93.60 -33.90 11.98
N TRP A 2 92.58 -34.37 12.73
CA TRP A 2 92.43 -34.12 14.17
C TRP A 2 92.65 -32.61 14.44
N VAL A 3 91.73 -31.81 14.97
CA VAL A 3 90.71 -32.14 15.97
C VAL A 3 89.83 -30.90 16.17
N THR A 4 88.52 -31.14 16.26
CA THR A 4 87.55 -30.55 17.21
C THR A 4 87.79 -29.16 17.81
N LYS A 5 86.77 -28.31 17.75
CA LYS A 5 86.03 -27.82 18.93
C LYS A 5 84.87 -26.90 18.52
N LEU A 6 83.69 -27.17 19.11
CA LEU A 6 82.54 -26.27 19.32
C LEU A 6 81.68 -25.96 18.07
N LEU A 7 80.72 -26.83 17.72
CA LEU A 7 79.27 -26.72 18.06
C LEU A 7 78.58 -25.47 17.48
N PRO A 8 77.92 -25.57 16.30
CA PRO A 8 77.10 -24.49 15.77
C PRO A 8 75.70 -24.55 16.38
N ALA A 9 75.42 -23.70 17.35
CA ALA A 9 74.07 -23.27 17.68
C ALA A 9 73.63 -22.24 16.63
N LEU A 10 73.18 -22.68 15.45
CA LEU A 10 72.40 -21.91 14.45
C LEU A 10 72.17 -22.77 13.19
N LEU A 11 71.49 -23.91 13.30
CA LEU A 11 70.88 -24.64 12.17
C LEU A 11 69.93 -25.77 12.64
N LEU A 12 69.17 -25.54 13.72
CA LEU A 12 68.21 -26.50 14.27
C LEU A 12 66.87 -25.82 14.62
N GLN A 13 66.37 -24.99 13.71
CA GLN A 13 65.00 -24.46 13.75
C GLN A 13 64.24 -24.59 12.43
N HIS A 14 64.74 -25.39 11.46
CA HIS A 14 64.10 -25.57 10.15
C HIS A 14 63.94 -27.02 9.65
N VAL A 15 64.12 -28.04 10.49
CA VAL A 15 63.90 -29.45 10.06
C VAL A 15 63.01 -30.27 11.00
N LEU A 16 62.45 -29.68 12.07
CA LEU A 16 61.54 -30.39 13.00
C LEU A 16 60.07 -29.96 12.91
N LEU A 17 59.67 -29.27 11.84
CA LEU A 17 58.25 -28.96 11.53
C LEU A 17 57.77 -29.49 10.17
N HIS A 18 58.50 -30.44 9.56
CA HIS A 18 58.10 -31.02 8.27
C HIS A 18 58.04 -32.55 8.23
N LEU A 19 58.09 -33.23 9.39
CA LEU A 19 57.99 -34.69 9.48
C LEU A 19 56.82 -35.21 10.34
N LEU A 20 55.80 -34.37 10.61
CA LEU A 20 54.55 -34.77 11.28
C LEU A 20 53.25 -34.37 10.54
N LEU A 21 53.32 -34.17 9.21
CA LEU A 21 52.13 -34.03 8.36
C LEU A 21 52.29 -34.82 7.06
N LEU A 22 52.40 -36.15 7.19
CA LEU A 22 52.05 -37.09 6.12
C LEU A 22 50.52 -37.27 6.15
N PRO A 23 49.75 -36.79 5.15
CA PRO A 23 48.37 -37.19 5.05
C PRO A 23 48.35 -38.63 4.53
N ILE A 24 47.89 -39.54 5.39
CA ILE A 24 47.45 -40.87 4.99
C ILE A 24 46.40 -40.67 3.91
N ALA A 25 46.72 -41.00 2.66
CA ALA A 25 45.74 -41.11 1.58
C ALA A 25 44.87 -42.35 1.86
N ILE A 26 43.91 -42.19 2.77
CA ILE A 26 42.74 -43.05 2.85
C ILE A 26 41.98 -42.81 1.54
N PRO A 27 41.62 -43.84 0.75
CA PRO A 27 40.75 -43.65 -0.39
C PRO A 27 39.42 -43.15 0.17
N TYR A 28 39.18 -41.83 0.05
CA TYR A 28 37.94 -41.21 0.43
C TYR A 28 36.89 -41.79 -0.53
N ALA A 29 36.14 -42.77 -0.03
CA ALA A 29 34.97 -43.29 -0.70
C ALA A 29 34.14 -42.11 -1.22
N GLU A 30 33.70 -42.20 -2.48
CA GLU A 30 32.68 -41.33 -3.08
C GLU A 30 31.41 -41.41 -2.21
N GLY A 31 31.37 -40.59 -1.17
CA GLY A 31 30.41 -40.66 -0.09
C GLY A 31 29.84 -39.29 0.16
N HIS A 32 28.62 -39.11 -0.34
CA HIS A 32 27.73 -37.94 -0.19
C HIS A 32 27.86 -36.82 -1.22
N LYS A 33 27.43 -37.10 -2.46
CA LYS A 33 26.59 -36.13 -3.18
C LYS A 33 25.48 -35.70 -2.21
N LYS A 34 25.56 -34.49 -1.63
CA LYS A 34 24.48 -33.84 -0.88
C LYS A 34 23.17 -34.13 -1.63
N ARG A 35 22.14 -34.60 -0.92
CA ARG A 35 20.82 -34.91 -1.50
C ARG A 35 20.31 -33.68 -2.26
N ARG A 36 20.56 -33.64 -3.57
CA ARG A 36 19.99 -32.66 -4.49
C ARG A 36 18.48 -32.81 -4.38
N ASN A 37 17.76 -31.75 -4.03
CA ASN A 37 16.32 -31.80 -4.06
C ASN A 37 15.88 -31.90 -5.53
N THR A 38 15.26 -33.02 -5.92
CA THR A 38 14.93 -33.27 -7.33
C THR A 38 13.52 -32.80 -7.70
N ILE A 39 12.74 -32.29 -6.73
CA ILE A 39 11.38 -31.79 -7.01
C ILE A 39 11.35 -30.61 -7.99
N HIS A 40 12.45 -29.87 -8.08
CA HIS A 40 12.63 -28.74 -9.02
C HIS A 40 12.70 -29.19 -10.49
N GLU A 41 12.93 -30.48 -10.77
CA GLU A 41 12.96 -31.06 -12.12
C GLU A 41 11.56 -31.37 -12.66
N PHE A 42 10.52 -31.20 -11.84
CA PHE A 42 9.14 -31.52 -12.18
C PHE A 42 8.26 -30.28 -12.24
N LYS A 43 7.42 -30.20 -13.28
CA LYS A 43 6.35 -29.21 -13.39
C LYS A 43 5.17 -29.64 -12.55
N LYS A 44 4.78 -28.80 -11.59
CA LYS A 44 3.61 -29.03 -10.74
C LYS A 44 2.34 -28.53 -11.41
N SER A 45 1.28 -29.32 -11.35
CA SER A 45 -0.10 -28.90 -11.62
C SER A 45 -0.93 -29.23 -10.38
N ALA A 46 -1.34 -28.19 -9.65
CA ALA A 46 -2.12 -28.34 -8.43
C ALA A 46 -3.52 -28.87 -8.75
N LYS A 47 -4.13 -29.61 -7.81
CA LYS A 47 -5.51 -30.14 -7.93
C LYS A 47 -5.72 -30.94 -9.22
N THR A 48 -4.72 -31.71 -9.63
CA THR A 48 -4.70 -32.40 -10.93
C THR A 48 -4.17 -33.83 -10.78
N THR A 49 -4.72 -34.76 -11.55
CA THR A 49 -4.23 -36.14 -11.70
C THR A 49 -4.18 -36.55 -13.18
N LEU A 50 -3.60 -37.72 -13.46
CA LEU A 50 -3.61 -38.35 -14.79
C LEU A 50 -4.48 -39.60 -14.80
N ILE A 51 -5.38 -39.70 -15.76
CA ILE A 51 -6.16 -40.91 -16.02
C ILE A 51 -5.54 -41.66 -17.21
N LYS A 52 -5.38 -42.98 -17.06
CA LYS A 52 -5.07 -43.88 -18.17
C LYS A 52 -6.36 -44.32 -18.87
N ILE A 53 -6.40 -44.20 -20.20
CA ILE A 53 -7.45 -44.79 -21.03
C ILE A 53 -7.05 -46.23 -21.39
N ASP A 54 -5.74 -46.50 -21.55
CA ASP A 54 -5.20 -47.85 -21.75
C ASP A 54 -4.99 -48.58 -20.40
N PRO A 55 -5.68 -49.70 -20.13
CA PRO A 55 -5.51 -50.50 -18.92
C PRO A 55 -4.10 -51.10 -18.76
N SER A 56 -3.37 -51.31 -19.86
CA SER A 56 -2.04 -51.96 -19.89
C SER A 56 -0.96 -51.18 -19.13
N LEU A 57 -1.15 -49.87 -18.95
CA LEU A 57 -0.20 -48.99 -18.29
C LEU A 57 -0.17 -49.27 -16.77
N LYS A 58 0.97 -49.80 -16.31
CA LYS A 58 1.22 -50.17 -14.91
C LYS A 58 1.58 -48.93 -14.10
N ILE A 59 0.86 -48.69 -13.00
CA ILE A 59 1.10 -47.59 -12.05
C ILE A 59 1.70 -48.19 -10.79
N LYS A 60 2.78 -47.60 -10.26
CA LYS A 60 3.33 -48.00 -8.96
C LYS A 60 2.84 -47.05 -7.89
N THR A 61 2.37 -47.59 -6.76
CA THR A 61 1.93 -46.78 -5.62
C THR A 61 2.69 -47.16 -4.34
N LYS A 62 2.96 -46.18 -3.48
CA LYS A 62 3.53 -46.40 -2.13
C LYS A 62 3.20 -45.23 -1.21
N LYS A 63 2.98 -45.50 0.09
CA LYS A 63 2.91 -44.45 1.12
C LYS A 63 4.25 -43.74 1.25
N VAL A 64 4.22 -42.42 1.23
CA VAL A 64 5.37 -41.51 1.26
C VAL A 64 4.91 -40.20 1.90
N ASN A 65 5.71 -39.62 2.79
CA ASN A 65 5.27 -38.47 3.60
C ASN A 65 5.29 -37.14 2.84
N THR A 66 6.21 -37.00 1.87
CA THR A 66 6.47 -35.74 1.16
C THR A 66 6.56 -35.95 -0.35
N ALA A 67 6.25 -34.90 -1.12
CA ALA A 67 6.41 -34.93 -2.57
C ALA A 67 7.90 -35.02 -2.98
N ASP A 68 8.82 -34.47 -2.18
CA ASP A 68 10.27 -34.55 -2.41
C ASP A 68 10.79 -35.99 -2.42
N GLU A 69 10.31 -36.84 -1.51
CA GLU A 69 10.64 -38.26 -1.51
C GLU A 69 10.15 -38.96 -2.79
N CYS A 70 9.03 -38.50 -3.34
CA CYS A 70 8.47 -39.04 -4.57
C CYS A 70 9.25 -38.61 -5.80
N ALA A 71 9.63 -37.34 -5.87
CA ALA A 71 10.53 -36.81 -6.87
C ALA A 71 11.87 -37.57 -6.84
N ASN A 72 12.47 -37.73 -5.66
CA ASN A 72 13.75 -38.44 -5.50
C ASN A 72 13.69 -39.89 -6.02
N ARG A 73 12.57 -40.58 -5.77
CA ARG A 73 12.39 -41.95 -6.24
C ARG A 73 12.16 -42.01 -7.74
N CYS A 74 11.41 -41.05 -8.30
CA CYS A 74 11.15 -40.93 -9.73
C CYS A 74 12.44 -40.64 -10.50
N THR A 75 13.21 -39.62 -10.10
CA THR A 75 14.48 -39.23 -10.75
C THR A 75 15.51 -40.36 -10.74
N ARG A 76 15.63 -41.09 -9.63
CA ARG A 76 16.60 -42.20 -9.50
C ARG A 76 16.09 -43.53 -10.05
N ASN A 77 14.86 -43.55 -10.57
CA ASN A 77 14.13 -44.75 -10.98
C ASN A 77 14.18 -45.90 -9.95
N ARG A 78 14.22 -45.57 -8.65
CA ARG A 78 14.60 -46.53 -7.60
C ARG A 78 13.45 -47.49 -7.28
N GLY A 79 13.58 -48.74 -7.69
CA GLY A 79 12.58 -49.79 -7.44
C GLY A 79 11.25 -49.51 -8.17
N LEU A 80 11.34 -48.90 -9.35
CA LEU A 80 10.24 -48.75 -10.30
C LEU A 80 10.49 -49.69 -11.49
N PRO A 81 9.47 -50.42 -11.97
CA PRO A 81 9.64 -51.38 -13.07
C PRO A 81 9.65 -50.73 -14.46
N PHE A 82 9.65 -49.40 -14.53
CA PHE A 82 9.56 -48.60 -15.74
C PHE A 82 10.30 -47.28 -15.53
N THR A 83 10.56 -46.54 -16.61
CA THR A 83 11.11 -45.17 -16.55
C THR A 83 10.03 -44.19 -16.07
N CYS A 84 10.26 -43.55 -14.93
CA CYS A 84 9.30 -42.60 -14.39
C CYS A 84 9.26 -41.28 -15.19
N LYS A 85 8.09 -40.96 -15.78
CA LYS A 85 7.86 -39.70 -16.52
C LYS A 85 7.04 -38.67 -15.73
N ALA A 86 6.18 -39.14 -14.82
CA ALA A 86 5.39 -38.28 -13.94
C ALA A 86 5.07 -38.98 -12.62
N PHE A 87 4.66 -38.23 -11.61
CA PHE A 87 4.06 -38.76 -10.39
C PHE A 87 2.94 -37.86 -9.86
N VAL A 88 2.01 -38.43 -9.11
CA VAL A 88 0.95 -37.72 -8.39
C VAL A 88 1.16 -37.94 -6.90
N PHE A 89 1.10 -36.85 -6.14
CA PHE A 89 1.08 -36.89 -4.68
C PHE A 89 -0.36 -36.73 -4.18
N ASP A 90 -0.86 -37.77 -3.52
CA ASP A 90 -2.13 -37.78 -2.79
C ASP A 90 -1.89 -37.13 -1.41
N LYS A 91 -2.35 -35.88 -1.27
CA LYS A 91 -2.14 -35.06 -0.07
C LYS A 91 -2.88 -35.63 1.14
N ALA A 92 -4.08 -36.17 0.93
CA ALA A 92 -4.93 -36.74 1.97
C ALA A 92 -4.34 -38.03 2.54
N ARG A 93 -3.86 -38.94 1.68
CA ARG A 93 -3.39 -40.27 2.09
C ARG A 93 -1.87 -40.37 2.27
N LYS A 94 -1.14 -39.28 2.04
CA LYS A 94 0.34 -39.23 2.04
C LYS A 94 0.90 -40.41 1.23
N ARG A 95 0.54 -40.42 -0.06
CA ARG A 95 0.83 -41.52 -0.97
C ARG A 95 1.26 -40.99 -2.32
N CYS A 96 2.22 -41.68 -2.93
CA CYS A 96 2.68 -41.38 -4.28
C CYS A 96 2.28 -42.44 -5.28
N LEU A 97 1.88 -41.97 -6.45
CA LEU A 97 1.58 -42.73 -7.63
C LEU A 97 2.61 -42.34 -8.70
N TRP A 98 3.46 -43.25 -9.14
CA TRP A 98 4.44 -43.02 -10.21
C TRP A 98 3.94 -43.60 -11.53
N PHE A 99 4.15 -42.84 -12.61
CA PHE A 99 3.64 -43.14 -13.94
C PHE A 99 4.78 -43.27 -14.96
N PRO A 100 4.71 -44.26 -15.88
CA PRO A 100 5.59 -44.34 -17.05
C PRO A 100 5.20 -43.38 -18.18
N PHE A 101 4.12 -42.62 -18.00
CA PHE A 101 3.53 -41.72 -18.97
C PHE A 101 3.33 -40.33 -18.35
N ASN A 102 3.06 -39.35 -19.19
CA ASN A 102 2.76 -37.95 -18.85
C ASN A 102 1.55 -37.47 -19.66
N SER A 103 1.20 -36.18 -19.56
CA SER A 103 0.05 -35.62 -20.28
C SER A 103 0.17 -35.58 -21.79
N MET A 104 1.38 -35.75 -22.34
CA MET A 104 1.64 -35.78 -23.78
C MET A 104 1.59 -37.20 -24.34
N SER A 105 1.43 -38.21 -23.47
CA SER A 105 1.40 -39.61 -23.89
C SER A 105 0.03 -39.97 -24.49
N ASN A 106 0.03 -40.74 -25.57
CA ASN A 106 -1.20 -41.20 -26.23
C ASN A 106 -2.09 -41.96 -25.23
N GLY A 107 -3.40 -41.67 -25.24
CA GLY A 107 -4.37 -42.33 -24.37
C GLY A 107 -4.33 -41.90 -22.89
N VAL A 108 -3.76 -40.72 -22.60
CA VAL A 108 -3.72 -40.14 -21.25
C VAL A 108 -4.40 -38.77 -21.26
N ARG A 109 -5.20 -38.47 -20.23
CA ARG A 109 -5.80 -37.14 -20.04
C ARG A 109 -5.61 -36.63 -18.61
N LYS A 110 -5.50 -35.30 -18.47
CA LYS A 110 -5.53 -34.63 -17.17
C LYS A 110 -6.96 -34.57 -16.64
N GLU A 111 -7.11 -34.76 -15.33
CA GLU A 111 -8.39 -34.64 -14.65
C GLU A 111 -8.24 -33.80 -13.38
N PHE A 112 -9.28 -33.03 -13.07
CA PHE A 112 -9.34 -32.26 -11.84
C PHE A 112 -9.51 -33.18 -10.63
N GLY A 113 -8.66 -32.98 -9.63
CA GLY A 113 -8.70 -33.77 -8.40
C GLY A 113 -8.13 -32.97 -7.23
N HIS A 114 -9.00 -32.45 -6.38
CA HIS A 114 -8.65 -31.53 -5.29
C HIS A 114 -7.51 -32.03 -4.39
N GLU A 115 -7.52 -33.34 -4.09
CA GLU A 115 -6.57 -34.00 -3.19
C GLU A 115 -5.22 -34.36 -3.84
N PHE A 116 -5.09 -34.16 -5.15
CA PHE A 116 -3.94 -34.60 -5.94
C PHE A 116 -3.13 -33.42 -6.46
N ASP A 117 -1.82 -33.51 -6.34
CA ASP A 117 -0.90 -32.64 -7.06
C ASP A 117 -0.08 -33.47 -8.04
N LEU A 118 -0.15 -33.13 -9.32
CA LEU A 118 0.56 -33.79 -10.41
C LEU A 118 1.93 -33.14 -10.60
N TYR A 119 2.97 -33.96 -10.76
CA TYR A 119 4.36 -33.56 -11.02
C TYR A 119 4.87 -34.28 -12.26
N GLU A 120 5.12 -33.54 -13.34
CA GLU A 120 5.55 -34.08 -14.63
C GLU A 120 7.01 -33.71 -14.89
N ASN A 121 7.85 -34.68 -15.26
CA ASN A 121 9.26 -34.41 -15.48
C ASN A 121 9.44 -33.49 -16.71
N LYS A 122 10.09 -32.35 -16.50
CA LYS A 122 10.26 -31.27 -17.48
C LYS A 122 10.98 -31.72 -18.74
N ASP A 123 11.93 -32.64 -18.64
CA ASP A 123 12.69 -33.13 -19.80
C ASP A 123 11.78 -33.75 -20.88
N TYR A 124 10.65 -34.34 -20.48
CA TYR A 124 9.72 -35.02 -21.40
C TYR A 124 8.57 -34.14 -21.89
N ILE A 125 8.29 -33.01 -21.23
CA ILE A 125 7.14 -32.15 -21.55
C ILE A 125 7.56 -30.79 -22.10
N ARG A 126 8.85 -30.44 -22.02
CA ARG A 126 9.38 -29.19 -22.58
C ARG A 126 9.44 -29.27 -24.10
N ASN A 127 9.06 -28.17 -24.72
CA ASN A 127 9.20 -27.91 -26.16
C ASN A 127 10.43 -27.02 -26.47
N CYS A 128 11.32 -26.81 -25.51
CA CYS A 128 12.51 -25.98 -25.64
C CYS A 128 13.72 -26.62 -24.95
N ILE A 129 14.92 -26.17 -25.30
CA ILE A 129 16.20 -26.63 -24.73
C ILE A 129 16.88 -25.58 -23.84
N ILE A 130 17.72 -26.06 -22.93
CA ILE A 130 18.63 -25.24 -22.14
C ILE A 130 20.06 -25.59 -22.55
N GLY A 131 20.86 -24.58 -22.88
CA GLY A 131 22.24 -24.78 -23.33
C GLY A 131 22.28 -25.65 -24.58
N LYS A 132 23.08 -26.72 -24.56
CA LYS A 132 23.20 -27.64 -25.70
C LYS A 132 22.05 -28.66 -25.82
N GLY A 133 21.07 -28.67 -24.90
CA GLY A 133 19.95 -29.62 -25.00
C GLY A 133 20.29 -31.08 -24.73
N GLY A 134 21.41 -31.37 -24.05
CA GLY A 134 21.83 -32.76 -23.75
C GLY A 134 20.88 -33.55 -22.83
N SER A 135 20.01 -32.87 -22.06
CA SER A 135 18.98 -33.49 -21.23
C SER A 135 17.58 -33.50 -21.88
N TYR A 136 17.45 -32.98 -23.10
CA TYR A 136 16.16 -32.91 -23.79
C TYR A 136 15.61 -34.30 -24.11
N LYS A 137 14.36 -34.55 -23.71
CA LYS A 137 13.65 -35.83 -23.93
C LYS A 137 12.25 -35.63 -24.53
N GLY A 138 12.04 -34.51 -25.22
CA GLY A 138 10.79 -34.24 -25.91
C GLY A 138 10.57 -35.15 -27.12
N THR A 139 9.45 -34.94 -27.82
CA THR A 139 8.95 -35.83 -28.87
C THR A 139 9.11 -35.26 -30.29
N ILE A 140 9.89 -34.20 -30.48
CA ILE A 140 10.14 -33.65 -31.81
C ILE A 140 10.90 -34.69 -32.65
N SER A 141 10.40 -34.95 -33.85
CA SER A 141 10.89 -35.99 -34.77
C SER A 141 11.02 -35.49 -36.21
N ILE A 142 11.20 -34.18 -36.38
CA ILE A 142 11.32 -33.49 -37.66
C ILE A 142 12.50 -32.51 -37.54
N THR A 143 13.33 -32.45 -38.58
CA THR A 143 14.50 -31.59 -38.66
C THR A 143 14.12 -30.14 -38.99
N LYS A 144 15.07 -29.21 -38.90
CA LYS A 144 14.83 -27.79 -39.24
C LYS A 144 14.38 -27.55 -40.69
N SER A 145 14.78 -28.43 -41.62
CA SER A 145 14.33 -28.40 -43.02
C SER A 145 13.01 -29.16 -43.25
N GLY A 146 12.34 -29.64 -42.20
CA GLY A 146 11.07 -30.35 -42.30
C GLY A 146 11.20 -31.85 -42.64
N ILE A 147 12.40 -32.42 -42.59
CA ILE A 147 12.63 -33.83 -42.93
C ILE A 147 12.30 -34.71 -41.71
N LYS A 148 11.58 -35.82 -41.93
CA LYS A 148 11.28 -36.76 -40.84
C LYS A 148 12.55 -37.46 -40.36
N CYS A 149 12.63 -37.69 -39.06
CA CYS A 149 13.73 -38.42 -38.47
C CYS A 149 13.61 -39.95 -38.72
N GLN A 150 14.75 -40.58 -38.96
CA GLN A 150 14.94 -42.02 -38.90
C GLN A 150 14.93 -42.50 -37.43
N PRO A 151 14.28 -43.64 -37.12
CA PRO A 151 14.35 -44.23 -35.78
C PRO A 151 15.78 -44.59 -35.38
N TRP A 152 16.17 -44.31 -34.13
CA TRP A 152 17.50 -44.65 -33.59
C TRP A 152 17.75 -46.15 -33.55
N SER A 153 16.70 -46.98 -33.60
CA SER A 153 16.81 -48.43 -33.70
C SER A 153 16.90 -48.94 -35.15
N SER A 154 16.72 -48.08 -36.15
CA SER A 154 16.81 -48.42 -37.58
C SER A 154 18.22 -48.17 -38.09
N MET A 155 18.69 -49.03 -39.01
CA MET A 155 19.93 -48.81 -39.78
C MET A 155 19.64 -48.31 -41.21
N VAL A 156 18.39 -47.97 -41.51
CA VAL A 156 17.92 -47.56 -42.85
C VAL A 156 17.18 -46.22 -42.76
N PRO A 157 17.43 -45.25 -43.66
CA PRO A 157 18.42 -45.30 -44.75
C PRO A 157 19.89 -45.17 -44.33
N HIS A 158 20.18 -44.71 -43.11
CA HIS A 158 21.55 -44.44 -42.66
C HIS A 158 22.02 -45.42 -41.60
N GLU A 159 23.10 -46.16 -41.88
CA GLU A 159 23.77 -46.98 -40.85
C GLU A 159 24.52 -46.09 -39.84
N HIS A 160 24.46 -46.43 -38.55
CA HIS A 160 25.11 -45.64 -37.50
C HIS A 160 25.38 -46.42 -36.20
N SER A 161 26.29 -45.91 -35.37
CA SER A 161 26.67 -46.53 -34.08
C SER A 161 25.74 -46.17 -32.90
N PHE A 162 24.82 -45.23 -33.06
CA PHE A 162 23.96 -44.69 -31.99
C PHE A 162 22.72 -45.54 -31.71
N LEU A 163 22.90 -46.84 -31.50
CA LEU A 163 21.79 -47.74 -31.16
C LEU A 163 21.41 -47.61 -29.67
N PRO A 164 20.11 -47.71 -29.31
CA PRO A 164 19.67 -47.71 -27.92
C PRO A 164 20.30 -48.83 -27.07
N SER A 165 20.67 -49.94 -27.70
CA SER A 165 21.31 -51.09 -27.07
C SER A 165 22.78 -50.82 -26.70
N SER A 166 23.52 -50.07 -27.52
CA SER A 166 24.95 -49.75 -27.34
C SER A 166 25.17 -48.47 -26.53
N TYR A 167 24.32 -47.45 -26.69
CA TYR A 167 24.39 -46.18 -25.95
C TYR A 167 23.51 -46.19 -24.70
N ARG A 168 23.80 -47.09 -23.76
CA ARG A 168 23.03 -47.21 -22.50
C ARG A 168 23.07 -45.93 -21.69
N GLY A 169 21.90 -45.47 -21.23
CA GLY A 169 21.75 -44.28 -20.39
C GLY A 169 21.47 -42.98 -21.16
N LYS A 170 21.47 -43.01 -22.50
CA LYS A 170 20.99 -41.94 -23.37
C LYS A 170 19.57 -42.28 -23.84
N ASP A 171 18.64 -41.34 -23.76
CA ASP A 171 17.21 -41.55 -24.04
C ASP A 171 16.92 -41.60 -25.55
N LEU A 172 17.52 -42.54 -26.28
CA LEU A 172 17.36 -42.72 -27.72
C LEU A 172 16.06 -43.48 -28.05
N GLN A 173 14.91 -42.87 -27.72
CA GLN A 173 13.59 -43.45 -27.99
C GLN A 173 13.09 -43.04 -29.39
N GLU A 174 12.46 -43.99 -30.07
CA GLU A 174 11.83 -43.80 -31.39
C GLU A 174 12.77 -43.11 -32.39
N ASN A 175 12.30 -42.06 -33.05
CA ASN A 175 13.04 -41.18 -33.95
C ASN A 175 13.13 -39.76 -33.40
N TYR A 176 13.06 -39.57 -32.08
CA TYR A 176 13.04 -38.24 -31.50
C TYR A 176 14.41 -37.58 -31.53
N CYS A 177 14.47 -36.28 -31.75
CA CYS A 177 15.71 -35.51 -31.76
C CYS A 177 16.41 -35.56 -30.39
N ARG A 178 17.72 -35.85 -30.38
CA ARG A 178 18.54 -35.97 -29.17
C ARG A 178 19.92 -35.38 -29.39
N ASN A 179 20.61 -35.05 -28.30
CA ASN A 179 21.98 -34.56 -28.34
C ASN A 179 22.91 -35.47 -27.52
N PRO A 180 23.25 -36.67 -28.02
CA PRO A 180 23.88 -37.71 -27.22
C PRO A 180 25.30 -37.34 -26.76
N GLN A 181 26.06 -36.58 -27.55
CA GLN A 181 27.45 -36.21 -27.26
C GLN A 181 27.61 -34.76 -26.75
N GLY A 182 26.55 -33.95 -26.77
CA GLY A 182 26.58 -32.55 -26.34
C GLY A 182 27.11 -31.62 -27.42
N GLU A 183 26.74 -31.88 -28.67
CA GLU A 183 27.10 -31.13 -29.87
C GLU A 183 26.58 -29.68 -29.80
N GLU A 184 27.32 -28.72 -30.37
CA GLU A 184 26.99 -27.29 -30.24
C GLU A 184 25.72 -26.88 -30.99
N GLY A 185 25.38 -27.59 -32.07
CA GLY A 185 24.17 -27.38 -32.86
C GLY A 185 22.86 -27.77 -32.16
N GLY A 186 22.93 -28.39 -30.97
CA GLY A 186 21.75 -28.85 -30.23
C GLY A 186 21.24 -30.23 -30.67
N PRO A 187 20.00 -30.61 -30.32
CA PRO A 187 19.46 -31.91 -30.65
C PRO A 187 19.29 -32.12 -32.15
N TRP A 188 19.68 -33.29 -32.62
CA TRP A 188 19.64 -33.69 -34.02
C TRP A 188 19.07 -35.10 -34.16
N CYS A 189 18.82 -35.53 -35.40
CA CYS A 189 18.46 -36.90 -35.71
C CYS A 189 19.04 -37.33 -37.07
N PHE A 190 19.19 -38.64 -37.28
CA PHE A 190 19.35 -39.17 -38.63
C PHE A 190 18.07 -38.92 -39.43
N THR A 191 18.16 -38.58 -40.71
CA THR A 191 16.97 -38.23 -41.49
C THR A 191 16.44 -39.42 -42.28
N SER A 192 15.16 -39.38 -42.66
CA SER A 192 14.57 -40.38 -43.56
C SER A 192 14.95 -40.16 -45.02
N ASN A 193 15.63 -39.06 -45.36
CA ASN A 193 16.11 -38.78 -46.71
C ASN A 193 17.51 -39.42 -46.90
N PRO A 194 17.70 -40.32 -47.88
CA PRO A 194 19.01 -40.90 -48.18
C PRO A 194 20.11 -39.89 -48.55
N GLU A 195 19.75 -38.70 -49.02
CA GLU A 195 20.73 -37.67 -49.41
C GLU A 195 21.24 -36.83 -48.23
N VAL A 196 20.46 -36.76 -47.14
CA VAL A 196 20.79 -35.96 -45.95
C VAL A 196 20.98 -36.92 -44.77
N ARG A 197 22.23 -37.21 -44.42
CA ARG A 197 22.54 -38.21 -43.38
C ARG A 197 21.95 -37.87 -42.01
N TYR A 198 22.22 -36.66 -41.53
CA TYR A 198 21.71 -36.16 -40.27
C TYR A 198 21.48 -34.66 -40.39
N GLU A 199 20.57 -34.15 -39.58
CA GLU A 199 20.29 -32.73 -39.50
C GLU A 199 19.81 -32.37 -38.10
N GLU A 200 20.11 -31.13 -37.69
CA GLU A 200 19.61 -30.53 -36.46
C GLU A 200 18.10 -30.32 -36.51
N CYS A 201 17.46 -30.38 -35.35
CA CYS A 201 16.04 -30.11 -35.21
C CYS A 201 15.81 -28.68 -34.74
N ASP A 202 14.76 -28.03 -35.25
CA ASP A 202 14.40 -26.66 -34.88
C ASP A 202 13.69 -26.62 -33.54
N ILE A 203 14.47 -26.72 -32.45
CA ILE A 203 13.99 -26.66 -31.08
C ILE A 203 14.53 -25.38 -30.44
N PRO A 204 13.65 -24.41 -30.09
CA PRO A 204 14.10 -23.13 -29.57
C PRO A 204 14.76 -23.26 -28.20
N GLN A 205 15.68 -22.33 -27.89
CA GLN A 205 16.16 -22.15 -26.53
C GLN A 205 15.00 -21.66 -25.64
N CYS A 206 14.91 -22.13 -24.40
CA CYS A 206 13.85 -21.67 -23.49
C CYS A 206 13.94 -20.16 -23.17
N SER A 207 15.11 -19.55 -23.37
CA SER A 207 15.34 -18.10 -23.30
C SER A 207 14.76 -17.31 -24.47
N GLU A 208 14.22 -17.99 -25.49
CA GLU A 208 13.77 -17.42 -26.77
C GLU A 208 12.32 -17.74 -27.11
N VAL A 209 11.74 -18.77 -26.48
CA VAL A 209 10.32 -19.14 -26.64
C VAL A 209 9.40 -17.95 -26.33
N GLU A 210 9.75 -17.21 -25.29
CA GLU A 210 9.09 -15.96 -24.92
C GLU A 210 10.18 -14.94 -24.69
N CYS A 211 10.09 -13.81 -25.37
CA CYS A 211 11.10 -12.75 -25.29
C CYS A 211 10.75 -11.74 -24.18
N LEU A 212 11.79 -11.06 -23.69
CA LEU A 212 11.68 -10.04 -22.66
C LEU A 212 11.13 -8.75 -23.26
N ILE A 213 9.99 -8.29 -22.75
CA ILE A 213 9.47 -6.94 -22.96
C ILE A 213 9.84 -6.10 -21.74
N CYS A 214 10.41 -4.92 -21.97
CA CYS A 214 10.91 -4.05 -20.90
C CYS A 214 11.83 -4.81 -19.95
N ASN A 215 11.50 -4.83 -18.66
CA ASN A 215 12.27 -5.52 -17.63
C ASN A 215 11.73 -6.93 -17.30
N GLY A 216 10.69 -7.39 -18.01
CA GLY A 216 10.12 -8.74 -17.83
C GLY A 216 9.21 -8.93 -16.62
N GLU A 217 8.52 -7.89 -16.16
CA GLU A 217 7.52 -7.99 -15.11
C GLU A 217 6.36 -8.93 -15.51
N ASN A 218 6.00 -8.87 -16.80
CA ASN A 218 4.97 -9.72 -17.42
C ASN A 218 5.54 -10.99 -18.05
N TYR A 219 6.84 -11.25 -17.94
CA TYR A 219 7.45 -12.45 -18.50
C TYR A 219 6.84 -13.71 -17.85
N ARG A 220 6.33 -14.63 -18.67
CA ARG A 220 5.75 -15.92 -18.24
C ARG A 220 6.46 -17.13 -18.83
N GLY A 221 7.58 -16.92 -19.51
CA GLY A 221 8.33 -17.97 -20.20
C GLY A 221 8.91 -19.05 -19.27
N LEU A 222 9.46 -20.09 -19.90
CA LEU A 222 9.83 -21.36 -19.27
C LEU A 222 11.30 -21.44 -18.80
N MET A 223 12.02 -20.32 -18.81
CA MET A 223 13.41 -20.26 -18.36
C MET A 223 13.48 -20.53 -16.86
N ASP A 224 14.21 -21.56 -16.44
CA ASP A 224 14.40 -21.94 -15.03
C ASP A 224 15.87 -22.14 -14.64
N HIS A 225 16.76 -21.56 -15.44
CA HIS A 225 18.19 -21.52 -15.18
C HIS A 225 18.67 -20.06 -15.15
N THR A 226 19.65 -19.78 -14.31
CA THR A 226 20.29 -18.47 -14.21
C THR A 226 21.27 -18.26 -15.36
N GLU A 227 21.81 -17.04 -15.51
CA GLU A 227 22.82 -16.73 -16.53
C GLU A 227 24.13 -17.54 -16.36
N SER A 228 24.50 -17.92 -15.13
CA SER A 228 25.59 -18.87 -14.88
C SER A 228 25.20 -20.36 -15.00
N GLY A 229 23.97 -20.66 -15.39
CA GLY A 229 23.46 -22.02 -15.57
C GLY A 229 23.02 -22.73 -14.28
N LYS A 230 22.87 -22.02 -13.17
CA LYS A 230 22.35 -22.60 -11.91
C LYS A 230 20.85 -22.83 -12.04
N ILE A 231 20.37 -23.91 -11.43
CA ILE A 231 18.94 -24.25 -11.44
C ILE A 231 18.20 -23.37 -10.44
N CYS A 232 17.07 -22.83 -10.87
CA CYS A 232 16.19 -22.04 -10.03
C CYS A 232 15.49 -22.90 -8.96
N GLN A 233 15.38 -22.36 -7.76
CA GLN A 233 14.52 -22.84 -6.68
C GLN A 233 13.06 -22.53 -7.03
N ARG A 234 12.16 -23.45 -6.68
CA ARG A 234 10.72 -23.25 -6.86
C ARG A 234 10.20 -22.15 -5.94
N TRP A 235 9.29 -21.31 -6.45
CA TRP A 235 8.68 -20.23 -5.68
C TRP A 235 7.80 -20.75 -4.53
N ASP A 236 7.24 -21.96 -4.64
CA ASP A 236 6.48 -22.61 -3.56
C ASP A 236 7.37 -23.34 -2.54
N HIS A 237 8.70 -23.29 -2.69
CA HIS A 237 9.65 -23.93 -1.78
C HIS A 237 10.48 -22.92 -1.00
N GLN A 238 10.80 -23.26 0.26
CA GLN A 238 11.52 -22.39 1.19
C GLN A 238 12.95 -22.89 1.49
N THR A 239 13.49 -23.75 0.63
CA THR A 239 14.82 -24.36 0.77
C THR A 239 15.51 -24.47 -0.59
N PRO A 240 16.83 -24.19 -0.69
CA PRO A 240 17.73 -23.78 0.40
C PRO A 240 17.46 -22.36 0.94
N HIS A 241 16.84 -21.48 0.16
CA HIS A 241 16.65 -20.09 0.54
C HIS A 241 15.21 -19.81 0.95
N ARG A 242 15.00 -19.32 2.17
CA ARG A 242 13.69 -18.81 2.59
C ARG A 242 13.42 -17.44 1.97
N HIS A 243 12.19 -17.19 1.52
CA HIS A 243 11.82 -15.94 0.85
C HIS A 243 10.33 -15.56 0.97
N LYS A 244 10.03 -14.28 0.73
CA LYS A 244 8.68 -13.69 0.83
C LYS A 244 7.76 -13.94 -0.37
N PHE A 245 8.32 -14.25 -1.54
CA PHE A 245 7.60 -14.39 -2.81
C PHE A 245 6.96 -15.77 -2.94
N LEU A 246 5.86 -16.00 -2.23
CA LEU A 246 5.09 -17.25 -2.27
C LEU A 246 3.91 -17.11 -3.24
N PRO A 247 3.60 -18.13 -4.07
CA PRO A 247 2.43 -18.12 -4.97
C PRO A 247 1.11 -17.84 -4.25
N GLU A 248 0.95 -18.35 -3.03
CA GLU A 248 -0.27 -18.16 -2.22
C GLU A 248 -0.48 -16.71 -1.78
N ARG A 249 0.60 -15.92 -1.70
CA ARG A 249 0.55 -14.50 -1.32
C ARG A 249 0.47 -13.56 -2.52
N TYR A 250 0.91 -14.01 -3.69
CA TYR A 250 1.01 -13.22 -4.92
C TYR A 250 0.53 -14.03 -6.13
N PRO A 251 -0.78 -14.33 -6.23
CA PRO A 251 -1.32 -15.19 -7.29
C PRO A 251 -1.10 -14.62 -8.69
N ASP A 252 -1.15 -13.29 -8.84
CA ASP A 252 -1.08 -12.61 -10.15
C ASP A 252 0.36 -12.45 -10.70
N LYS A 253 1.38 -12.73 -9.87
CA LYS A 253 2.80 -12.62 -10.27
C LYS A 253 3.30 -13.81 -11.08
N GLY A 254 2.44 -14.80 -11.36
CA GLY A 254 2.75 -15.94 -12.22
C GLY A 254 3.88 -16.81 -11.68
N PHE A 255 3.91 -17.04 -10.36
CA PHE A 255 4.90 -17.88 -9.68
C PHE A 255 4.66 -19.38 -9.94
N ASP A 256 4.56 -19.73 -11.21
CA ASP A 256 4.49 -21.10 -11.68
C ASP A 256 5.87 -21.74 -11.51
N ASP A 257 5.94 -22.78 -10.69
CA ASP A 257 7.11 -23.65 -10.59
C ASP A 257 8.38 -22.92 -10.10
N ASN A 258 9.51 -23.03 -10.81
CA ASN A 258 10.79 -22.36 -10.55
C ASN A 258 11.22 -21.46 -11.70
N TYR A 259 10.29 -21.04 -12.57
CA TYR A 259 10.65 -20.19 -13.69
C TYR A 259 11.13 -18.81 -13.24
N CYS A 260 12.04 -18.21 -13.98
CA CYS A 260 12.51 -16.85 -13.75
C CYS A 260 11.35 -15.87 -13.85
N ARG A 261 11.26 -14.96 -12.90
CA ARG A 261 10.22 -13.93 -12.82
C ARG A 261 10.82 -12.62 -12.33
N ASN A 262 10.11 -11.53 -12.54
CA ASN A 262 10.51 -10.22 -12.02
C ASN A 262 9.39 -9.62 -11.16
N PRO A 263 9.16 -10.16 -9.95
CA PRO A 263 8.03 -9.71 -9.13
C PRO A 263 8.23 -8.36 -8.45
N ASP A 264 9.47 -7.88 -8.38
CA ASP A 264 9.91 -6.70 -7.64
C ASP A 264 10.50 -5.60 -8.54
N GLY A 265 10.25 -5.65 -9.85
CA GLY A 265 10.62 -4.57 -10.78
C GLY A 265 12.13 -4.37 -10.94
N LYS A 266 12.94 -5.42 -10.73
CA LYS A 266 14.39 -5.39 -10.99
C LYS A 266 14.67 -5.15 -12.48
N PRO A 267 15.93 -4.86 -12.88
CA PRO A 267 16.27 -4.66 -14.29
C PRO A 267 15.96 -5.86 -15.20
N ARG A 268 16.03 -7.09 -14.68
CA ARG A 268 15.78 -8.33 -15.43
C ARG A 268 15.13 -9.40 -14.55
N PRO A 269 14.44 -10.41 -15.13
CA PRO A 269 13.93 -11.55 -14.40
C PRO A 269 15.05 -12.33 -13.72
N TRP A 270 14.71 -12.86 -12.55
CA TRP A 270 15.63 -13.56 -11.68
C TRP A 270 14.92 -14.72 -10.98
N CYS A 271 15.70 -15.55 -10.29
CA CYS A 271 15.16 -16.59 -9.43
C CYS A 271 16.08 -16.82 -8.23
N TYR A 272 15.53 -17.37 -7.15
CA TYR A 272 16.36 -17.98 -6.10
C TYR A 272 17.07 -19.19 -6.69
N THR A 273 18.31 -19.50 -6.26
CA THR A 273 19.05 -20.64 -6.84
C THR A 273 19.05 -21.85 -5.90
N LEU A 274 19.32 -23.05 -6.42
CA LEU A 274 19.55 -24.22 -5.58
C LEU A 274 20.95 -24.28 -4.94
N ASP A 275 21.84 -23.35 -5.31
CA ASP A 275 23.16 -23.22 -4.70
C ASP A 275 23.05 -22.49 -3.35
N PRO A 276 23.46 -23.11 -2.23
CA PRO A 276 23.44 -22.46 -0.91
C PRO A 276 24.27 -21.17 -0.83
N HIS A 277 25.28 -21.00 -1.69
CA HIS A 277 26.16 -19.83 -1.69
C HIS A 277 25.62 -18.69 -2.56
N THR A 278 24.76 -19.00 -3.54
CA THR A 278 24.16 -18.01 -4.43
C THR A 278 22.67 -17.89 -4.10
N ARG A 279 22.29 -16.90 -3.30
CA ARG A 279 20.89 -16.74 -2.87
C ARG A 279 19.92 -16.60 -4.04
N TRP A 280 20.24 -15.70 -4.96
CA TRP A 280 19.47 -15.43 -6.17
C TRP A 280 20.39 -14.91 -7.26
N GLU A 281 19.98 -15.02 -8.51
CA GLU A 281 20.76 -14.56 -9.67
C GLU A 281 19.82 -14.22 -10.83
N TYR A 282 20.28 -13.36 -11.75
CA TYR A 282 19.55 -13.02 -12.97
C TYR A 282 19.51 -14.19 -13.96
N CYS A 283 18.51 -14.17 -14.83
CA CYS A 283 18.36 -15.13 -15.91
C CYS A 283 18.69 -14.48 -17.27
N ALA A 284 19.37 -15.24 -18.14
CA ALA A 284 19.68 -14.81 -19.50
C ALA A 284 18.47 -15.09 -20.42
N ILE A 285 17.59 -14.09 -20.59
CA ILE A 285 16.41 -14.16 -21.47
C ILE A 285 16.60 -13.13 -22.59
N LYS A 286 16.31 -13.50 -23.85
CA LYS A 286 16.47 -12.58 -24.99
C LYS A 286 15.37 -11.52 -25.00
N THR A 287 15.73 -10.28 -25.33
CA THR A 287 14.78 -9.19 -25.55
C THR A 287 14.07 -9.33 -26.88
N CYS A 288 12.81 -8.93 -26.95
CA CYS A 288 12.07 -8.89 -28.22
C CYS A 288 12.74 -7.88 -29.18
N ALA A 289 12.79 -8.20 -30.49
CA ALA A 289 13.21 -7.23 -31.50
C ALA A 289 12.10 -6.19 -31.70
N ASP A 290 12.47 -4.91 -31.86
CA ASP A 290 11.52 -3.77 -31.95
C ASP A 290 10.45 -3.93 -33.05
N SER A 291 10.71 -4.73 -34.09
CA SER A 291 9.83 -4.87 -35.26
C SER A 291 8.61 -5.78 -35.07
N THR A 292 8.37 -6.36 -33.88
CA THR A 292 7.21 -7.23 -33.61
C THR A 292 6.29 -6.74 -32.48
N MET A 293 6.44 -5.48 -32.05
CA MET A 293 5.57 -4.86 -31.06
C MET A 293 4.20 -4.51 -31.68
N ASN A 294 3.31 -5.50 -31.86
CA ASN A 294 1.87 -5.23 -31.93
C ASN A 294 1.42 -4.87 -30.50
N HIS A 295 1.46 -3.57 -30.20
CA HIS A 295 1.18 -3.00 -28.88
C HIS A 295 -0.30 -3.14 -28.51
N THR A 296 -0.67 -4.27 -27.91
CA THR A 296 -1.98 -4.42 -27.24
C THR A 296 -1.92 -4.25 -25.72
N ASN A 297 -0.71 -4.09 -25.14
CA ASN A 297 -0.51 -3.94 -23.68
C ASN A 297 0.65 -2.98 -23.33
N VAL A 298 0.72 -1.81 -23.98
CA VAL A 298 1.53 -0.69 -23.45
C VAL A 298 0.55 0.24 -22.71
N PRO A 299 0.82 0.60 -21.43
CA PRO A 299 0.02 1.61 -20.75
C PRO A 299 -0.04 2.86 -21.63
N MET A 300 -1.23 3.41 -21.88
CA MET A 300 -1.35 4.63 -22.70
C MET A 300 -0.36 5.67 -22.18
N GLU A 301 0.45 6.20 -23.10
CA GLU A 301 1.44 7.20 -22.74
C GLU A 301 0.75 8.54 -22.53
N THR A 302 0.97 9.13 -21.35
CA THR A 302 0.29 10.35 -20.93
C THR A 302 1.34 11.39 -20.53
N THR A 303 1.20 12.62 -21.02
CA THR A 303 2.17 13.70 -20.78
C THR A 303 1.67 14.72 -19.76
N GLU A 304 0.36 14.95 -19.72
CA GLU A 304 -0.26 15.96 -18.86
C GLU A 304 -0.80 15.39 -17.55
N CYS A 305 -1.16 14.11 -17.53
CA CYS A 305 -1.81 13.44 -16.42
C CYS A 305 -1.28 12.02 -16.22
N VAL A 306 -1.57 11.37 -15.11
CA VAL A 306 -1.20 9.99 -14.76
C VAL A 306 -2.39 9.04 -14.94
N GLN A 307 -2.21 7.93 -15.64
CA GLN A 307 -3.23 6.87 -15.70
C GLN A 307 -2.81 5.67 -14.85
N GLY A 308 -3.74 5.10 -14.10
CA GLY A 308 -3.44 4.03 -13.13
C GLY A 308 -2.38 4.49 -12.10
N GLN A 309 -1.27 3.76 -12.01
CA GLN A 309 -0.14 4.11 -11.14
C GLN A 309 0.85 5.11 -11.78
N GLY A 310 0.63 5.53 -13.04
CA GLY A 310 1.50 6.46 -13.73
C GLY A 310 2.77 5.84 -14.33
N GLU A 311 2.82 4.52 -14.56
CA GLU A 311 3.93 3.86 -15.26
C GLU A 311 4.07 4.32 -16.73
N GLY A 312 2.96 4.68 -17.36
CA GLY A 312 2.89 5.27 -18.70
C GLY A 312 3.12 6.78 -18.74
N TYR A 313 3.35 7.44 -17.60
CA TYR A 313 3.56 8.88 -17.57
C TYR A 313 4.89 9.25 -18.24
N ARG A 314 4.84 10.19 -19.19
CA ARG A 314 5.98 10.69 -19.99
C ARG A 314 6.12 12.21 -19.94
N GLY A 315 5.40 12.88 -19.03
CA GLY A 315 5.44 14.33 -18.89
C GLY A 315 6.77 14.87 -18.35
N THR A 316 6.83 16.19 -18.21
CA THR A 316 8.05 16.95 -17.89
C THR A 316 8.10 17.49 -16.47
N VAL A 317 7.14 17.12 -15.61
CA VAL A 317 7.16 17.51 -14.20
C VAL A 317 8.43 16.97 -13.55
N ASN A 318 9.21 17.84 -12.91
CA ASN A 318 10.52 17.55 -12.33
C ASN A 318 10.70 18.13 -10.91
N THR A 319 9.59 18.39 -10.24
CA THR A 319 9.52 18.78 -8.84
C THR A 319 8.56 17.86 -8.11
N ILE A 320 8.64 17.78 -6.79
CA ILE A 320 7.65 17.05 -5.97
C ILE A 320 6.61 18.05 -5.41
N TRP A 321 5.56 17.57 -4.73
CA TRP A 321 4.41 18.40 -4.31
C TRP A 321 4.75 19.66 -3.47
N ASN A 322 5.90 19.67 -2.80
CA ASN A 322 6.38 20.78 -1.98
C ASN A 322 7.39 21.70 -2.70
N GLY A 323 7.61 21.49 -4.01
CA GLY A 323 8.48 22.32 -4.86
C GLY A 323 9.95 21.90 -4.93
N ILE A 324 10.38 20.85 -4.22
CA ILE A 324 11.78 20.40 -4.27
C ILE A 324 12.10 19.79 -5.65
N PRO A 325 13.22 20.18 -6.30
CA PRO A 325 13.61 19.63 -7.59
C PRO A 325 14.06 18.17 -7.52
N CYS A 326 13.72 17.43 -8.56
CA CYS A 326 14.17 16.06 -8.77
C CYS A 326 15.66 16.01 -9.17
N GLN A 327 16.37 15.01 -8.65
CA GLN A 327 17.68 14.58 -9.10
C GLN A 327 17.53 13.86 -10.46
N ARG A 328 18.50 14.04 -11.36
CA ARG A 328 18.53 13.33 -12.64
C ARG A 328 18.74 11.83 -12.44
N TRP A 329 18.07 11.01 -13.25
CA TRP A 329 18.15 9.55 -13.17
C TRP A 329 19.52 8.97 -13.58
N ASP A 330 20.32 9.73 -14.32
CA ASP A 330 21.72 9.38 -14.66
C ASP A 330 22.72 9.88 -13.60
N SER A 331 22.29 10.67 -12.62
CA SER A 331 23.13 11.18 -11.54
C SER A 331 23.17 10.22 -10.34
N GLN A 332 24.34 10.12 -9.71
CA GLN A 332 24.55 9.34 -8.47
C GLN A 332 24.73 10.23 -7.23
N TYR A 333 24.34 11.51 -7.32
CA TYR A 333 24.45 12.50 -6.26
C TYR A 333 23.21 13.43 -6.21
N PRO A 334 22.67 13.76 -5.01
CA PRO A 334 23.12 13.32 -3.68
C PRO A 334 22.81 11.84 -3.36
N HIS A 335 21.86 11.22 -4.06
CA HIS A 335 21.43 9.85 -3.78
C HIS A 335 21.98 8.86 -4.80
N LYS A 336 22.77 7.88 -4.36
CA LYS A 336 23.17 6.73 -5.21
C LYS A 336 22.00 5.76 -5.40
N HIS A 337 21.80 5.26 -6.62
CA HIS A 337 20.72 4.32 -6.96
C HIS A 337 20.97 3.53 -8.25
N ASP A 338 20.32 2.36 -8.38
CA ASP A 338 20.45 1.47 -9.56
C ASP A 338 19.38 1.74 -10.66
N MET A 339 18.46 2.67 -10.41
CA MET A 339 17.41 3.07 -11.36
C MET A 339 17.92 4.07 -12.39
N THR A 340 18.71 3.58 -13.34
CA THR A 340 19.30 4.40 -14.42
C THR A 340 18.62 4.13 -15.77
N PRO A 341 18.73 5.06 -16.74
CA PRO A 341 18.20 4.86 -18.09
C PRO A 341 18.71 3.59 -18.78
N GLU A 342 19.94 3.16 -18.49
CA GLU A 342 20.56 1.97 -19.06
C GLU A 342 19.91 0.68 -18.52
N ASN A 343 19.55 0.67 -17.23
CA ASN A 343 18.95 -0.47 -16.56
C ASN A 343 17.43 -0.57 -16.78
N TYR A 344 16.76 0.55 -17.06
CA TYR A 344 15.30 0.67 -17.19
C TYR A 344 14.91 1.34 -18.52
N LYS A 345 15.42 0.80 -19.63
CA LYS A 345 15.30 1.40 -20.98
C LYS A 345 13.88 1.77 -21.40
N CYS A 346 12.89 1.01 -20.96
CA CYS A 346 11.49 1.19 -21.36
C CYS A 346 10.65 2.02 -20.38
N LYS A 347 11.25 2.59 -19.32
CA LYS A 347 10.55 3.40 -18.31
C LYS A 347 10.76 4.92 -18.50
N ASP A 348 11.37 5.34 -19.62
CA ASP A 348 11.62 6.74 -19.99
C ASP A 348 12.28 7.57 -18.87
N LEU A 349 13.36 7.06 -18.27
CA LEU A 349 14.09 7.74 -17.19
C LEU A 349 14.97 8.90 -17.69
N ARG A 350 14.49 9.71 -18.63
CA ARG A 350 15.24 10.85 -19.16
C ARG A 350 15.23 12.03 -18.19
N GLU A 351 16.32 12.81 -18.20
CA GLU A 351 16.47 14.02 -17.40
C GLU A 351 16.23 13.76 -15.90
N ASN A 352 15.50 14.65 -15.23
CA ASN A 352 15.04 14.52 -13.84
C ASN A 352 13.51 14.49 -13.74
N TYR A 353 12.81 14.03 -14.77
CA TYR A 353 11.36 14.00 -14.76
C TYR A 353 10.81 12.92 -13.83
N CYS A 354 9.66 13.18 -13.22
CA CYS A 354 8.95 12.23 -12.38
C CYS A 354 8.55 10.99 -13.19
N ARG A 355 8.90 9.80 -12.71
CA ARG A 355 8.62 8.52 -13.38
C ARG A 355 8.19 7.49 -12.35
N ASN A 356 7.63 6.39 -12.81
CA ASN A 356 7.28 5.27 -11.95
C ASN A 356 7.92 3.96 -12.46
N PRO A 357 9.25 3.80 -12.33
CA PRO A 357 9.95 2.64 -12.86
C PRO A 357 9.66 1.34 -12.10
N ASP A 358 9.21 1.41 -10.85
CA ASP A 358 9.04 0.29 -9.93
C ASP A 358 7.57 -0.09 -9.65
N GLY A 359 6.61 0.57 -10.30
CA GLY A 359 5.18 0.31 -10.11
C GLY A 359 4.68 0.75 -8.72
N SER A 360 5.31 1.78 -8.14
CA SER A 360 4.85 2.42 -6.91
C SER A 360 3.47 3.06 -7.09
N GLU A 361 2.83 3.53 -6.02
CA GLU A 361 1.44 4.06 -6.09
C GLU A 361 1.28 5.33 -6.95
N SER A 362 2.37 6.04 -7.29
CA SER A 362 2.36 7.27 -8.10
C SER A 362 3.76 7.55 -8.66
N PRO A 363 3.91 8.39 -9.72
CA PRO A 363 5.22 8.82 -10.16
C PRO A 363 5.99 9.56 -9.07
N TRP A 364 7.29 9.35 -9.06
CA TRP A 364 8.21 9.86 -8.07
C TRP A 364 9.57 10.16 -8.71
N CYS A 365 10.44 10.77 -7.93
CA CYS A 365 11.84 10.99 -8.31
C CYS A 365 12.74 10.97 -7.07
N PHE A 366 14.05 10.73 -7.27
CA PHE A 366 15.04 11.08 -6.26
C PHE A 366 15.08 12.60 -6.13
N THR A 367 15.29 13.15 -4.94
CA THR A 367 15.29 14.61 -4.75
C THR A 367 16.70 15.17 -4.72
N THR A 368 16.85 16.46 -5.02
CA THR A 368 18.11 17.19 -4.87
C THR A 368 18.45 17.51 -3.41
N ASP A 369 17.53 17.31 -2.46
CA ASP A 369 17.78 17.46 -1.03
C ASP A 369 18.43 16.18 -0.47
N PRO A 370 19.63 16.26 0.14
CA PRO A 370 20.29 15.12 0.77
C PRO A 370 19.49 14.47 1.91
N ASN A 371 18.57 15.20 2.55
CA ASN A 371 17.75 14.70 3.65
C ASN A 371 16.48 13.98 3.18
N ILE A 372 16.07 14.18 1.92
CA ILE A 372 14.86 13.59 1.35
C ILE A 372 15.28 12.72 0.16
N ARG A 373 15.37 11.41 0.38
CA ARG A 373 15.85 10.48 -0.66
C ARG A 373 14.92 10.41 -1.87
N ILE A 374 13.62 10.29 -1.63
CA ILE A 374 12.59 10.12 -2.66
C ILE A 374 11.44 11.07 -2.34
N GLY A 375 10.82 11.66 -3.37
CA GLY A 375 9.56 12.35 -3.22
C GLY A 375 8.57 12.01 -4.33
N TYR A 376 7.29 11.96 -3.97
CA TYR A 376 6.20 11.67 -4.88
C TYR A 376 5.72 12.93 -5.59
N CYS A 377 5.47 12.80 -6.89
CA CYS A 377 4.98 13.87 -7.75
C CYS A 377 3.45 13.83 -7.83
N SER A 378 2.80 13.87 -6.66
CA SER A 378 1.34 13.77 -6.50
C SER A 378 0.58 14.98 -7.03
N GLN A 379 1.26 16.02 -7.48
CA GLN A 379 0.67 17.16 -8.16
C GLN A 379 0.29 16.88 -9.63
N ILE A 380 0.72 15.75 -10.20
CA ILE A 380 0.32 15.35 -11.54
C ILE A 380 -1.15 14.85 -11.49
N PRO A 381 -2.07 15.42 -12.29
CA PRO A 381 -3.49 15.05 -12.28
C PRO A 381 -3.72 13.65 -12.87
N ASN A 382 -4.81 12.93 -12.58
CA ASN A 382 -5.10 11.61 -13.18
C ASN A 382 -5.86 11.71 -14.52
N CYS A 383 -5.52 10.86 -15.51
CA CYS A 383 -6.11 10.89 -16.87
C CYS A 383 -7.50 10.27 -16.98
N ASP A 384 -7.88 9.37 -16.08
CA ASP A 384 -9.24 8.81 -16.03
C ASP A 384 -10.30 9.86 -15.60
N MET A 385 -9.89 11.13 -15.53
CA MET A 385 -10.75 12.31 -15.37
C MET A 385 -11.19 12.89 -16.73
N SER A 386 -11.57 12.05 -17.68
CA SER A 386 -12.45 12.49 -18.78
C SER A 386 -13.43 11.41 -19.27
N ASN A 387 -14.26 10.89 -18.37
CA ASN A 387 -15.72 11.03 -18.52
C ASN A 387 -16.44 10.66 -17.21
N GLY A 388 -16.99 11.67 -16.54
CA GLY A 388 -17.64 11.53 -15.24
C GLY A 388 -16.72 12.05 -14.13
N GLN A 389 -16.86 13.33 -13.81
CA GLN A 389 -16.46 13.86 -12.51
C GLN A 389 -17.02 12.88 -11.46
N ASP A 390 -16.17 12.13 -10.75
CA ASP A 390 -16.61 11.31 -9.62
C ASP A 390 -16.98 12.29 -8.51
N CYS A 391 -18.22 12.73 -8.58
CA CYS A 391 -18.78 13.80 -7.80
C CYS A 391 -20.09 13.34 -7.20
N TYR A 392 -20.45 13.90 -6.06
CA TYR A 392 -21.74 13.61 -5.45
C TYR A 392 -22.72 14.77 -5.62
N ARG A 393 -24.01 14.44 -5.69
CA ARG A 393 -25.11 15.43 -5.70
C ARG A 393 -25.72 15.55 -4.30
N GLY A 394 -26.18 16.75 -3.94
CA GLY A 394 -26.68 17.09 -2.61
C GLY A 394 -25.61 16.90 -1.56
N ASN A 395 -25.91 16.08 -0.56
CA ASN A 395 -24.97 15.65 0.48
C ASN A 395 -24.30 14.29 0.15
N GLY A 396 -24.59 13.68 -1.00
CA GLY A 396 -23.98 12.40 -1.39
C GLY A 396 -24.60 11.17 -0.73
N LYS A 397 -25.81 11.25 -0.17
CA LYS A 397 -26.58 10.10 0.35
C LYS A 397 -26.71 8.94 -0.66
N ASN A 398 -26.83 9.26 -1.94
CA ASN A 398 -26.95 8.29 -3.03
C ASN A 398 -25.66 8.09 -3.82
N TYR A 399 -24.53 8.56 -3.29
CA TYR A 399 -23.25 8.36 -3.92
C TYR A 399 -22.86 6.88 -3.89
N MET A 400 -22.58 6.32 -5.06
CA MET A 400 -22.28 4.90 -5.28
C MET A 400 -20.95 4.68 -6.01
N GLY A 401 -20.06 5.68 -6.01
CA GLY A 401 -18.74 5.56 -6.63
C GLY A 401 -17.84 4.52 -5.94
N ASN A 402 -16.67 4.29 -6.51
CA ASN A 402 -15.73 3.23 -6.08
C ASN A 402 -14.52 3.79 -5.31
N LEU A 403 -14.56 5.04 -4.86
CA LEU A 403 -13.49 5.62 -4.07
C LEU A 403 -13.40 4.91 -2.70
N SER A 404 -12.19 4.49 -2.31
CA SER A 404 -11.92 3.77 -1.05
C SER A 404 -10.74 4.35 -0.26
N LYS A 405 -10.46 5.65 -0.47
CA LYS A 405 -9.46 6.43 0.28
C LYS A 405 -10.10 7.67 0.90
N THR A 406 -9.72 8.00 2.13
CA THR A 406 -10.15 9.24 2.81
C THR A 406 -9.32 10.44 2.38
N ARG A 407 -9.74 11.65 2.76
CA ARG A 407 -9.02 12.91 2.50
C ARG A 407 -7.66 12.97 3.21
N SER A 408 -7.49 12.20 4.29
CA SER A 408 -6.20 12.00 4.95
C SER A 408 -5.36 10.90 4.30
N ALA A 409 -5.73 10.45 3.08
CA ALA A 409 -5.08 9.36 2.33
C ALA A 409 -5.07 8.00 3.06
N LEU A 410 -5.99 7.77 3.99
CA LEU A 410 -6.14 6.48 4.66
C LEU A 410 -7.05 5.56 3.85
N THR A 411 -6.69 4.29 3.76
CA THR A 411 -7.54 3.27 3.15
C THR A 411 -8.78 3.02 4.01
N CYS A 412 -9.94 3.04 3.35
CA CYS A 412 -11.21 2.74 4.01
C CYS A 412 -11.25 1.29 4.52
N SER A 413 -11.87 1.10 5.68
CA SER A 413 -12.20 -0.20 6.24
C SER A 413 -13.53 -0.70 5.65
N MET A 414 -13.67 -2.03 5.58
CA MET A 414 -14.93 -2.68 5.21
C MET A 414 -16.08 -2.23 6.11
N TRP A 415 -17.25 -1.93 5.54
CA TRP A 415 -18.42 -1.48 6.27
C TRP A 415 -18.96 -2.53 7.25
N ASP A 416 -18.99 -3.79 6.86
CA ASP A 416 -19.49 -4.91 7.69
C ASP A 416 -18.78 -5.01 9.06
N LYS A 417 -17.51 -4.62 9.12
CA LYS A 417 -16.72 -4.63 10.37
C LYS A 417 -17.07 -3.50 11.33
N ASN A 418 -17.76 -2.47 10.86
CA ASN A 418 -18.01 -1.23 11.59
C ASN A 418 -19.51 -0.92 11.74
N MET A 419 -20.38 -1.91 11.49
CA MET A 419 -21.84 -1.75 11.58
C MET A 419 -22.31 -1.38 12.99
N GLU A 420 -21.71 -1.96 14.05
CA GLU A 420 -22.05 -1.59 15.43
C GLU A 420 -21.72 -0.12 15.73
N ASP A 421 -20.59 0.37 15.24
CA ASP A 421 -20.15 1.76 15.42
C ASP A 421 -21.07 2.73 14.68
N LEU A 422 -21.55 2.32 13.49
CA LEU A 422 -22.51 3.08 12.69
C LEU A 422 -23.83 3.23 13.45
N HIS A 423 -24.41 2.13 13.95
CA HIS A 423 -25.66 2.15 14.73
C HIS A 423 -25.60 3.01 16.01
N ARG A 424 -24.42 3.32 16.56
CA ARG A 424 -24.30 4.20 17.74
C ARG A 424 -24.60 5.67 17.47
N HIS A 425 -24.58 6.11 16.22
CA HIS A 425 -24.77 7.53 15.88
C HIS A 425 -25.76 7.79 14.74
N ILE A 426 -26.49 6.76 14.30
CA ILE A 426 -27.69 6.90 13.45
C ILE A 426 -28.91 6.37 14.20
N PHE A 427 -30.08 6.99 13.95
CA PHE A 427 -31.33 6.64 14.62
C PHE A 427 -32.23 5.71 13.77
N TRP A 428 -31.77 5.28 12.60
CA TRP A 428 -32.48 4.43 11.64
C TRP A 428 -31.57 3.30 11.12
N GLU A 429 -32.16 2.24 10.55
CA GLU A 429 -31.40 1.18 9.89
C GLU A 429 -30.78 1.69 8.58
N PRO A 430 -29.45 1.57 8.39
CA PRO A 430 -28.80 1.99 7.18
C PRO A 430 -29.08 0.98 6.06
N ASP A 431 -29.19 1.48 4.82
CA ASP A 431 -29.37 0.63 3.64
C ASP A 431 -28.09 -0.16 3.34
N ALA A 432 -28.01 -1.38 3.88
CA ALA A 432 -26.84 -2.25 3.76
C ALA A 432 -26.48 -2.57 2.31
N SER A 433 -27.43 -2.52 1.37
CA SER A 433 -27.17 -2.76 -0.05
C SER A 433 -26.28 -1.69 -0.71
N LYS A 434 -26.20 -0.50 -0.09
CA LYS A 434 -25.34 0.59 -0.51
C LYS A 434 -23.94 0.51 0.11
N LEU A 435 -23.79 -0.19 1.23
CA LEU A 435 -22.56 -0.27 2.01
C LEU A 435 -21.63 -1.40 1.53
N ASN A 436 -21.36 -1.42 0.23
CA ASN A 436 -20.55 -2.47 -0.39
C ASN A 436 -19.06 -2.24 -0.17
N GLU A 437 -18.36 -3.32 0.16
CA GLU A 437 -16.90 -3.35 0.35
C GLU A 437 -16.41 -2.30 1.37
N ASN A 438 -15.46 -1.45 0.96
CA ASN A 438 -14.91 -0.36 1.74
C ASN A 438 -15.06 0.99 1.01
N TYR A 439 -16.04 1.14 0.13
CA TYR A 439 -16.21 2.37 -0.63
C TYR A 439 -16.78 3.53 0.21
N CYS A 440 -16.45 4.77 -0.15
CA CYS A 440 -16.97 5.98 0.46
C CYS A 440 -18.49 6.08 0.31
N ARG A 441 -19.22 6.27 1.41
CA ARG A 441 -20.69 6.35 1.43
C ARG A 441 -21.15 7.43 2.41
N ASN A 442 -22.41 7.82 2.31
CA ASN A 442 -23.04 8.71 3.28
C ASN A 442 -24.31 8.10 3.89
N PRO A 443 -24.18 7.05 4.74
CA PRO A 443 -25.34 6.34 5.30
C PRO A 443 -26.08 7.11 6.40
N ASP A 444 -25.41 8.06 7.06
CA ASP A 444 -25.92 8.84 8.19
C ASP A 444 -26.50 10.20 7.77
N ASP A 445 -26.61 10.46 6.47
CA ASP A 445 -27.13 11.72 5.93
C ASP A 445 -26.31 12.92 6.44
N ASP A 446 -24.99 12.77 6.50
CA ASP A 446 -24.05 13.83 6.87
C ASP A 446 -24.09 14.94 5.81
N ALA A 447 -24.36 16.18 6.23
CA ALA A 447 -24.44 17.33 5.31
C ALA A 447 -23.11 17.64 4.60
N HIS A 448 -21.99 17.09 5.09
CA HIS A 448 -20.64 17.40 4.61
C HIS A 448 -20.08 16.41 3.59
N GLY A 449 -20.86 15.39 3.20
CA GLY A 449 -20.50 14.50 2.10
C GLY A 449 -20.17 13.06 2.49
N PRO A 450 -19.78 12.23 1.52
CA PRO A 450 -19.40 10.84 1.75
C PRO A 450 -18.13 10.68 2.60
N TRP A 451 -18.12 9.63 3.41
CA TRP A 451 -17.04 9.28 4.32
C TRP A 451 -16.88 7.75 4.40
N CYS A 452 -15.85 7.28 5.09
CA CYS A 452 -15.70 5.87 5.40
C CYS A 452 -14.97 5.67 6.73
N TYR A 453 -15.12 4.48 7.33
CA TYR A 453 -14.28 4.06 8.45
C TYR A 453 -12.85 3.80 7.99
N THR A 454 -11.88 3.85 8.90
CA THR A 454 -10.49 3.47 8.60
C THR A 454 -9.98 2.44 9.60
N GLY A 455 -8.92 1.72 9.22
CA GLY A 455 -8.23 0.82 10.15
C GLY A 455 -7.33 1.53 11.17
N ASN A 456 -7.25 2.86 11.14
CA ASN A 456 -6.40 3.64 12.03
C ASN A 456 -7.13 3.97 13.34
N PRO A 457 -6.61 3.56 14.51
CA PRO A 457 -7.26 3.82 15.80
C PRO A 457 -7.32 5.30 16.18
N LEU A 458 -6.44 6.14 15.62
CA LEU A 458 -6.45 7.58 15.84
C LEU A 458 -7.51 8.25 14.96
N ILE A 459 -7.76 7.75 13.76
CA ILE A 459 -8.72 8.32 12.81
C ILE A 459 -9.75 7.24 12.46
N PRO A 460 -10.67 6.89 13.38
CA PRO A 460 -11.61 5.78 13.18
C PRO A 460 -12.48 5.95 11.93
N TRP A 461 -12.73 7.19 11.50
CA TRP A 461 -13.37 7.52 10.24
C TRP A 461 -12.89 8.88 9.75
N ASP A 462 -12.99 9.12 8.45
CA ASP A 462 -12.67 10.42 7.83
C ASP A 462 -13.46 10.60 6.53
N TYR A 463 -13.64 11.86 6.11
CA TYR A 463 -14.34 12.21 4.87
C TYR A 463 -13.54 11.76 3.65
N CYS A 464 -14.21 11.55 2.53
CA CYS A 464 -13.56 11.19 1.27
C CYS A 464 -13.33 12.44 0.39
N PRO A 465 -12.23 12.49 -0.38
CA PRO A 465 -11.87 13.64 -1.22
C PRO A 465 -12.70 13.64 -2.51
N ILE A 466 -14.02 13.73 -2.38
CA ILE A 466 -14.99 13.77 -3.48
C ILE A 466 -15.59 15.16 -3.47
N SER A 467 -15.67 15.82 -4.63
CA SER A 467 -16.32 17.13 -4.74
C SER A 467 -17.80 17.01 -5.09
N ARG A 468 -18.56 18.07 -4.84
CA ARG A 468 -19.90 18.19 -5.40
C ARG A 468 -19.84 18.33 -6.92
N CYS A 469 -20.85 17.81 -7.62
CA CYS A 469 -20.92 17.93 -9.07
C CYS A 469 -21.09 19.40 -9.50
N GLU A 470 -20.42 19.78 -10.59
CA GLU A 470 -20.60 21.11 -11.18
C GLU A 470 -22.07 21.37 -11.55
N GLY A 471 -22.59 22.53 -11.17
CA GLY A 471 -23.98 22.94 -11.42
C GLY A 471 -25.02 22.37 -10.43
N ASP A 472 -24.61 21.65 -9.39
CA ASP A 472 -25.54 21.13 -8.38
C ASP A 472 -25.98 22.22 -7.38
N THR A 473 -27.23 22.66 -7.49
CA THR A 473 -27.87 23.63 -6.57
C THR A 473 -28.68 22.97 -5.46
N THR A 474 -28.68 21.64 -5.36
CA THR A 474 -29.47 20.96 -4.32
C THR A 474 -28.98 21.34 -2.92
N PRO A 475 -29.85 21.77 -2.00
CA PRO A 475 -29.43 22.09 -0.65
C PRO A 475 -28.96 20.82 0.07
N THR A 476 -27.81 20.89 0.76
CA THR A 476 -27.25 19.78 1.56
C THR A 476 -28.08 19.45 2.79
N ILE A 477 -28.98 20.36 3.16
CA ILE A 477 -29.95 20.22 4.23
C ILE A 477 -31.33 20.12 3.56
N VAL A 478 -31.98 18.96 3.64
CA VAL A 478 -33.39 18.85 3.26
C VAL A 478 -34.16 19.77 4.21
N ASN A 479 -34.72 20.86 3.69
CA ASN A 479 -35.78 21.60 4.37
C ASN A 479 -36.95 20.64 4.54
N LEU A 480 -36.93 19.87 5.63
CA LEU A 480 -38.14 19.33 6.20
C LEU A 480 -38.94 20.53 6.68
N ASP A 481 -40.07 20.77 6.05
CA ASP A 481 -41.10 21.64 6.60
C ASP A 481 -41.26 21.36 8.12
N HIS A 482 -41.17 22.44 8.92
CA HIS A 482 -41.43 22.57 10.38
C HIS A 482 -40.22 22.58 11.33
N PRO A 483 -40.43 23.03 12.59
CA PRO A 483 -40.68 24.37 13.12
C PRO A 483 -39.35 25.05 13.54
N VAL A 484 -39.37 26.26 14.10
CA VAL A 484 -38.14 26.91 14.64
C VAL A 484 -37.51 26.01 15.72
N ILE A 485 -36.42 25.30 15.38
CA ILE A 485 -35.68 24.45 16.31
C ILE A 485 -34.93 25.34 17.30
N SER A 486 -35.33 25.31 18.57
CA SER A 486 -34.63 26.01 19.66
C SER A 486 -33.20 25.51 19.79
N CYS A 487 -32.23 26.41 19.97
CA CYS A 487 -30.83 26.04 20.18
C CYS A 487 -30.58 25.33 21.52
N ALA A 488 -31.37 25.64 22.55
CA ALA A 488 -31.28 25.00 23.86
C ALA A 488 -31.94 23.62 23.88
N LYS A 489 -31.34 22.65 24.59
CA LYS A 489 -31.90 21.31 24.81
C LYS A 489 -33.06 21.36 25.82
N THR A 490 -34.27 21.00 25.41
CA THR A 490 -35.48 21.01 26.26
C THR A 490 -35.61 19.79 27.18
N LYS A 491 -34.52 19.38 27.87
CA LYS A 491 -34.62 18.44 29.00
C LYS A 491 -34.29 19.20 30.28
N GLN A 492 -35.32 19.72 30.96
CA GLN A 492 -35.21 20.10 32.36
C GLN A 492 -34.92 18.83 33.19
N LEU A 493 -33.66 18.63 33.57
CA LEU A 493 -33.36 17.96 34.83
C LEU A 493 -33.24 19.07 35.88
N ARG A 494 -34.24 19.17 36.75
CA ARG A 494 -34.19 19.97 37.97
C ARG A 494 -32.96 19.54 38.78
N VAL A 495 -31.97 20.41 38.92
CA VAL A 495 -30.93 20.25 39.93
C VAL A 495 -31.53 20.65 41.27
N VAL A 496 -31.73 19.66 42.15
CA VAL A 496 -31.99 19.86 43.58
C VAL A 496 -30.61 20.02 44.25
N ASN A 497 -30.40 21.13 44.98
CA ASN A 497 -29.20 21.47 45.76
C ASN A 497 -27.90 21.83 44.99
N GLY A 498 -27.93 22.85 44.13
CA GLY A 498 -26.71 23.49 43.59
C GLY A 498 -26.48 24.89 44.18
N ILE A 499 -25.29 25.14 44.73
CA ILE A 499 -24.86 26.45 45.24
C ILE A 499 -24.35 27.30 44.05
N PRO A 500 -24.68 28.61 43.94
CA PRO A 500 -24.15 29.44 42.85
C PRO A 500 -22.66 29.71 43.08
N THR A 501 -21.81 29.34 42.12
CA THR A 501 -20.36 29.57 42.21
C THR A 501 -19.94 30.86 41.49
N ARG A 502 -18.96 31.55 42.08
CA ARG A 502 -18.40 32.82 41.60
C ARG A 502 -17.20 32.59 40.68
N THR A 503 -17.42 32.10 39.46
CA THR A 503 -16.52 32.36 38.31
C THR A 503 -17.26 32.03 37.01
N ASN A 504 -17.61 33.06 36.24
CA ASN A 504 -18.67 33.00 35.23
C ASN A 504 -18.24 32.42 33.86
N VAL A 505 -17.04 31.83 33.73
CA VAL A 505 -16.39 31.54 32.42
C VAL A 505 -15.47 30.28 32.38
N GLY A 506 -15.81 29.22 33.13
CA GLY A 506 -14.90 28.06 33.31
C GLY A 506 -14.59 27.21 32.07
N TRP A 507 -15.25 27.45 30.94
CA TRP A 507 -15.01 26.74 29.67
C TRP A 507 -13.89 27.33 28.80
N MET A 508 -13.33 28.47 29.20
CA MET A 508 -12.30 29.14 28.42
C MET A 508 -10.98 28.37 28.43
N VAL A 509 -10.40 28.20 27.25
CA VAL A 509 -9.11 27.56 27.05
C VAL A 509 -8.15 28.54 26.40
N SER A 510 -6.97 28.70 26.98
CA SER A 510 -5.84 29.36 26.31
C SER A 510 -4.95 28.29 25.68
N LEU A 511 -4.87 28.29 24.36
CA LEU A 511 -3.92 27.45 23.62
C LEU A 511 -2.55 28.11 23.61
N LYS A 512 -1.56 27.34 24.06
CA LYS A 512 -0.16 27.72 24.12
C LYS A 512 0.62 26.97 23.06
N TYR A 513 1.53 27.66 22.38
CA TYR A 513 2.59 27.08 21.56
C TYR A 513 3.93 27.61 22.06
N ARG A 514 4.83 26.71 22.51
CA ARG A 514 6.11 27.07 23.13
C ARG A 514 5.96 28.12 24.25
N ASN A 515 5.04 27.88 25.18
CA ASN A 515 4.64 28.78 26.29
C ASN A 515 4.01 30.13 25.90
N LYS A 516 3.85 30.43 24.61
CA LYS A 516 3.19 31.65 24.13
C LYS A 516 1.72 31.39 23.83
N HIS A 517 0.84 32.30 24.27
CA HIS A 517 -0.55 32.25 23.86
C HIS A 517 -0.69 32.54 22.37
N ILE A 518 -1.44 31.69 21.69
CA ILE A 518 -1.67 31.77 20.24
C ILE A 518 -3.14 31.90 19.89
N CYS A 519 -4.03 31.25 20.64
CA CYS A 519 -5.46 31.19 20.39
C CYS A 519 -6.27 30.92 21.65
N GLY A 520 -7.54 31.30 21.61
CA GLY A 520 -8.57 30.81 22.50
C GLY A 520 -9.14 29.45 22.08
N GLY A 521 -10.00 28.91 22.93
CA GLY A 521 -10.73 27.67 22.71
C GLY A 521 -11.84 27.51 23.73
N SER A 522 -12.72 26.54 23.50
CA SER A 522 -13.87 26.24 24.35
C SER A 522 -13.87 24.78 24.77
N LEU A 523 -13.87 24.49 26.07
CA LEU A 523 -14.03 23.13 26.58
C LEU A 523 -15.49 22.70 26.41
N ILE A 524 -15.75 21.82 25.44
CA ILE A 524 -17.11 21.35 25.11
C ILE A 524 -17.42 19.98 25.75
N LYS A 525 -16.37 19.26 26.16
CA LYS A 525 -16.43 18.01 26.92
C LYS A 525 -15.11 17.85 27.66
N GLU A 526 -15.03 17.01 28.69
CA GLU A 526 -13.87 16.92 29.58
C GLU A 526 -12.55 16.65 28.83
N SER A 527 -12.59 15.95 27.69
CA SER A 527 -11.40 15.67 26.86
C SER A 527 -11.37 16.42 25.52
N TRP A 528 -12.31 17.34 25.27
CA TRP A 528 -12.51 17.95 23.96
C TRP A 528 -12.59 19.46 24.01
N VAL A 529 -11.72 20.12 23.25
CA VAL A 529 -11.69 21.58 23.08
C VAL A 529 -12.05 21.94 21.63
N LEU A 530 -13.00 22.84 21.44
CA LEU A 530 -13.36 23.43 20.15
C LEU A 530 -12.55 24.71 19.93
N THR A 531 -11.90 24.82 18.76
CA THR A 531 -11.09 25.98 18.38
C THR A 531 -11.01 26.12 16.85
N ALA A 532 -10.22 27.08 16.37
CA ALA A 532 -10.00 27.34 14.95
C ALA A 532 -8.78 26.58 14.38
N ARG A 533 -8.86 26.19 13.11
CA ARG A 533 -7.82 25.47 12.37
C ARG A 533 -6.51 26.25 12.29
N GLN A 534 -6.59 27.56 12.09
CA GLN A 534 -5.45 28.44 11.88
C GLN A 534 -4.58 28.60 13.14
N CYS A 535 -5.03 28.11 14.29
CA CYS A 535 -4.26 28.07 15.53
C CYS A 535 -3.09 27.07 15.49
N PHE A 536 -3.01 26.20 14.47
CA PHE A 536 -2.01 25.13 14.40
C PHE A 536 -1.08 25.28 13.20
N PRO A 537 -0.10 26.21 13.23
CA PRO A 537 0.88 26.38 12.16
C PRO A 537 1.87 25.20 12.07
N SER A 538 2.15 24.52 13.17
CA SER A 538 2.98 23.30 13.23
C SER A 538 2.12 22.07 13.49
N ARG A 539 2.49 20.93 12.86
CA ARG A 539 1.88 19.62 13.09
C ARG A 539 2.47 18.86 14.28
N ASP A 540 3.58 19.32 14.86
CA ASP A 540 4.16 18.70 16.06
C ASP A 540 3.41 19.16 17.32
N LEU A 541 2.68 18.24 17.96
CA LEU A 541 1.82 18.51 19.12
C LEU A 541 2.59 18.65 20.43
N LYS A 542 3.88 18.28 20.48
CA LYS A 542 4.69 18.31 21.70
C LYS A 542 4.84 19.72 22.28
N ASP A 543 4.80 20.72 21.42
CA ASP A 543 4.95 22.13 21.78
C ASP A 543 3.60 22.80 22.16
N TYR A 544 2.48 22.06 22.11
CA TYR A 544 1.14 22.61 22.36
C TYR A 544 0.55 22.17 23.71
N GLU A 545 0.03 23.16 24.44
CA GLU A 545 -0.66 22.95 25.71
C GLU A 545 -2.00 23.69 25.74
N ALA A 546 -3.00 23.09 26.35
CA ALA A 546 -4.28 23.71 26.69
C ALA A 546 -4.25 24.11 28.18
N TRP A 547 -4.33 25.41 28.44
CA TRP A 547 -4.42 25.96 29.80
C TRP A 547 -5.88 26.30 30.12
N LEU A 548 -6.39 25.74 31.22
CA LEU A 548 -7.77 25.95 31.70
C LEU A 548 -7.76 26.52 33.12
N GLY A 549 -8.86 27.21 33.47
CA GLY A 549 -9.05 27.80 34.80
C GLY A 549 -8.11 28.97 35.09
N ILE A 550 -7.67 29.68 34.05
CA ILE A 550 -6.80 30.86 34.15
C ILE A 550 -7.56 32.15 33.86
N HIS A 551 -7.19 33.24 34.52
CA HIS A 551 -7.65 34.59 34.19
C HIS A 551 -6.54 35.42 33.53
N ASP A 552 -5.30 35.33 33.99
CA ASP A 552 -4.12 35.93 33.32
C ASP A 552 -3.53 34.94 32.30
N VAL A 553 -3.42 35.37 31.04
CA VAL A 553 -2.85 34.60 29.92
C VAL A 553 -1.39 34.19 30.17
N HIS A 554 -0.64 34.94 30.96
CA HIS A 554 0.72 34.61 31.38
C HIS A 554 0.77 33.69 32.61
N GLY A 555 -0.39 33.42 33.22
CA GLY A 555 -0.50 32.62 34.44
C GLY A 555 0.15 33.26 35.67
N ARG A 556 0.16 34.59 35.75
CA ARG A 556 0.67 35.35 36.91
C ARG A 556 -0.44 35.52 37.94
N GLY A 557 -0.08 35.58 39.22
CA GLY A 557 -1.04 35.69 40.32
C GLY A 557 -1.47 34.35 40.91
N ASP A 558 -2.50 34.36 41.74
CA ASP A 558 -2.94 33.22 42.55
C ASP A 558 -3.90 32.27 41.77
N GLU A 559 -3.40 31.71 40.67
CA GLU A 559 -4.11 30.78 39.77
C GLU A 559 -4.16 29.35 40.35
N LYS A 560 -4.59 29.20 41.62
CA LYS A 560 -4.46 27.96 42.43
C LYS A 560 -5.05 26.70 41.81
N ARG A 561 -5.94 26.82 40.81
CA ARG A 561 -6.60 25.68 40.15
C ARG A 561 -6.35 25.61 38.63
N LYS A 562 -5.28 26.27 38.14
CA LYS A 562 -4.86 26.14 36.74
C LYS A 562 -4.62 24.68 36.36
N GLN A 563 -5.19 24.27 35.24
CA GLN A 563 -4.91 22.96 34.64
C GLN A 563 -4.14 23.13 33.33
N VAL A 564 -2.98 22.47 33.24
CA VAL A 564 -2.17 22.40 32.02
C VAL A 564 -2.28 20.98 31.46
N LEU A 565 -2.82 20.88 30.25
CA LEU A 565 -3.12 19.62 29.58
C LEU A 565 -2.47 19.60 28.21
N ASN A 566 -1.71 18.54 27.92
CA ASN A 566 -1.11 18.34 26.60
C ASN A 566 -2.19 17.99 25.57
N VAL A 567 -1.97 18.40 24.33
CA VAL A 567 -2.83 18.04 23.20
C VAL A 567 -2.35 16.69 22.65
N SER A 568 -3.23 15.69 22.62
CA SER A 568 -2.91 14.36 22.09
C SER A 568 -3.21 14.23 20.60
N GLN A 569 -4.23 14.94 20.12
CA GLN A 569 -4.69 14.80 18.74
C GLN A 569 -5.42 16.06 18.26
N LEU A 570 -5.23 16.38 16.98
CA LEU A 570 -6.03 17.36 16.23
C LEU A 570 -7.00 16.62 15.30
N VAL A 571 -8.28 16.97 15.36
CA VAL A 571 -9.32 16.47 14.46
C VAL A 571 -9.86 17.65 13.65
N TYR A 572 -9.46 17.72 12.38
CA TYR A 572 -9.86 18.80 11.48
C TYR A 572 -11.33 18.67 11.07
N GLY A 573 -12.06 19.77 11.08
CA GLY A 573 -13.45 19.85 10.65
C GLY A 573 -13.67 19.57 9.17
N PRO A 574 -14.93 19.55 8.72
CA PRO A 574 -15.29 19.47 7.31
C PRO A 574 -14.60 20.56 6.47
N GLU A 575 -14.50 20.34 5.16
CA GLU A 575 -13.90 21.31 4.25
C GLU A 575 -14.60 22.66 4.35
N GLY A 576 -13.81 23.75 4.34
CA GLY A 576 -14.31 25.12 4.51
C GLY A 576 -14.79 25.51 5.91
N SER A 577 -14.79 24.61 6.90
CA SER A 577 -15.27 24.92 8.25
C SER A 577 -14.32 25.78 9.09
N ASP A 578 -13.02 25.71 8.81
CA ASP A 578 -11.95 26.29 9.65
C ASP A 578 -12.01 25.87 11.13
N LEU A 579 -12.70 24.78 11.47
CA LEU A 579 -12.78 24.24 12.83
C LEU A 579 -11.77 23.13 13.07
N VAL A 580 -11.30 23.03 14.30
CA VAL A 580 -10.55 21.89 14.81
C VAL A 580 -11.09 21.51 16.19
N LEU A 581 -11.26 20.20 16.42
CA LEU A 581 -11.43 19.63 17.74
C LEU A 581 -10.09 19.10 18.25
N LEU A 582 -9.72 19.54 19.46
CA LEU A 582 -8.54 19.06 20.15
C LEU A 582 -8.94 17.97 21.12
N LYS A 583 -8.28 16.84 21.02
CA LYS A 583 -8.33 15.83 22.05
C LYS A 583 -7.23 16.10 23.06
N LEU A 584 -7.62 16.23 24.32
CA LEU A 584 -6.68 16.37 25.44
C LEU A 584 -6.06 15.00 25.75
N ALA A 585 -4.80 14.99 26.20
CA ALA A 585 -4.10 13.75 26.58
C ALA A 585 -4.74 13.08 27.80
N ARG A 586 -5.37 13.88 28.67
CA ARG A 586 -6.17 13.41 29.81
C ARG A 586 -7.40 14.31 29.97
N PRO A 587 -8.53 13.80 30.51
CA PRO A 587 -9.69 14.62 30.79
C PRO A 587 -9.36 15.76 31.77
N ALA A 588 -9.93 16.94 31.52
CA ALA A 588 -9.94 18.05 32.45
C ALA A 588 -10.79 17.69 33.67
N VAL A 589 -10.33 18.11 34.85
CA VAL A 589 -11.06 17.92 36.10
C VAL A 589 -12.04 19.07 36.23
N LEU A 590 -13.34 18.78 36.23
CA LEU A 590 -14.35 19.84 36.37
C LEU A 590 -14.43 20.31 37.82
N ASP A 591 -14.42 21.62 38.01
CA ASP A 591 -14.51 22.29 39.32
C ASP A 591 -15.13 23.69 39.19
N ASP A 592 -14.99 24.54 40.21
CA ASP A 592 -15.54 25.90 40.21
C ASP A 592 -14.93 26.81 39.13
N PHE A 593 -13.74 26.49 38.61
CA PHE A 593 -12.96 27.29 37.66
C PHE A 593 -12.87 26.66 36.28
N VAL A 594 -13.11 25.35 36.17
CA VAL A 594 -13.08 24.59 34.91
C VAL A 594 -14.42 23.88 34.73
N SER A 595 -15.16 24.28 33.69
CA SER A 595 -16.48 23.72 33.36
C SER A 595 -16.64 23.56 31.84
N THR A 596 -17.56 22.72 31.41
CA THR A 596 -17.88 22.56 29.97
C THR A 596 -18.94 23.56 29.53
N ILE A 597 -18.90 23.99 28.27
CA ILE A 597 -19.98 24.76 27.64
C ILE A 597 -20.86 23.89 26.76
N ASP A 598 -22.16 24.19 26.73
CA ASP A 598 -23.13 23.43 25.94
C ASP A 598 -22.98 23.70 24.43
N LEU A 599 -23.22 22.66 23.64
CA LEU A 599 -23.34 22.74 22.19
C LEU A 599 -24.81 22.98 21.80
N PRO A 600 -25.06 23.81 20.78
CA PRO A 600 -26.41 24.00 20.24
C PRO A 600 -26.97 22.72 19.61
N ASN A 601 -28.30 22.66 19.52
CA ASN A 601 -28.98 21.68 18.69
C ASN A 601 -28.59 21.86 17.21
N TYR A 602 -28.49 20.74 16.49
CA TYR A 602 -28.17 20.73 15.07
C TYR A 602 -29.19 21.54 14.26
N GLY A 603 -28.70 22.42 13.38
CA GLY A 603 -29.54 23.23 12.50
C GLY A 603 -30.41 24.28 13.22
N CYS A 604 -30.16 24.57 14.49
CA CYS A 604 -30.94 25.56 15.22
C CYS A 604 -30.69 26.98 14.68
N THR A 605 -31.72 27.82 14.79
CA THR A 605 -31.63 29.25 14.45
C THR A 605 -31.82 30.08 15.70
N ILE A 606 -30.93 31.04 15.92
CA ILE A 606 -31.04 31.97 17.04
C ILE A 606 -31.68 33.29 16.57
N PRO A 607 -32.64 33.87 17.32
CA PRO A 607 -33.27 35.12 16.93
C PRO A 607 -32.29 36.28 16.81
N GLU A 608 -32.57 37.21 15.88
CA GLU A 608 -31.85 38.49 15.82
C GLU A 608 -31.96 39.24 17.15
N LYS A 609 -30.96 40.10 17.43
CA LYS A 609 -30.86 40.88 18.68
C LYS A 609 -30.67 40.04 19.94
N THR A 610 -30.51 38.71 19.83
CA THR A 610 -30.14 37.89 20.98
C THR A 610 -28.78 38.34 21.50
N SER A 611 -28.71 38.59 22.81
CA SER A 611 -27.48 39.01 23.48
C SER A 611 -26.52 37.83 23.63
N CYS A 612 -25.29 38.06 23.21
CA CYS A 612 -24.19 37.11 23.24
C CYS A 612 -22.94 37.80 23.79
N SER A 613 -21.96 37.00 24.17
CA SER A 613 -20.70 37.47 24.73
C SER A 613 -19.54 36.74 24.06
N VAL A 614 -18.53 37.49 23.65
CA VAL A 614 -17.23 36.94 23.25
C VAL A 614 -16.24 37.06 24.38
N TYR A 615 -15.33 36.09 24.46
CA TYR A 615 -14.32 36.00 25.50
C TYR A 615 -12.97 35.79 24.87
N GLY A 616 -11.94 36.44 25.42
CA GLY A 616 -10.57 36.20 24.96
C GLY A 616 -9.52 37.10 25.59
N TRP A 617 -8.28 36.85 25.16
CA TRP A 617 -7.05 37.52 25.60
C TRP A 617 -6.38 38.28 24.44
N GLY A 618 -7.15 38.61 23.41
CA GLY A 618 -6.68 39.27 22.21
C GLY A 618 -6.19 40.70 22.43
N TYR A 619 -5.60 41.24 21.38
CA TYR A 619 -4.96 42.55 21.35
C TYR A 619 -5.99 43.67 21.48
N THR A 620 -5.81 44.53 22.48
CA THR A 620 -6.73 45.63 22.80
C THR A 620 -6.32 46.97 22.18
N GLY A 621 -5.26 47.02 21.36
CA GLY A 621 -4.75 48.28 20.82
C GLY A 621 -4.00 49.17 21.81
N LEU A 622 -3.78 48.72 23.06
CA LEU A 622 -3.14 49.49 24.13
C LEU A 622 -1.68 49.05 24.35
N ILE A 623 -0.79 50.03 24.51
CA ILE A 623 0.67 49.82 24.72
C ILE A 623 0.97 49.04 26.02
N ASN A 624 0.06 49.08 27.01
CA ASN A 624 0.16 48.38 28.30
C ASN A 624 -0.94 47.30 28.44
N TYR A 625 -0.88 46.26 27.62
CA TYR A 625 -1.75 45.09 27.74
C TYR A 625 -1.41 44.26 29.00
N ASN A 626 -2.39 44.08 29.89
CA ASN A 626 -2.18 43.42 31.18
C ASN A 626 -2.33 41.89 31.17
N GLY A 627 -2.75 41.29 30.05
CA GLY A 627 -2.88 39.84 29.91
C GLY A 627 -4.15 39.22 30.49
N LEU A 628 -5.10 40.02 30.99
CA LEU A 628 -6.31 39.51 31.64
C LEU A 628 -7.40 39.13 30.64
N LEU A 629 -8.17 38.09 30.94
CA LEU A 629 -9.33 37.65 30.17
C LEU A 629 -10.38 38.77 30.13
N ARG A 630 -10.86 39.09 28.93
CA ARG A 630 -11.89 40.11 28.71
C ARG A 630 -13.15 39.51 28.12
N VAL A 631 -14.25 40.24 28.30
CA VAL A 631 -15.56 39.93 27.72
C VAL A 631 -16.06 41.16 26.97
N ALA A 632 -16.67 40.94 25.81
CA ALA A 632 -17.42 41.96 25.09
C ALA A 632 -18.82 41.43 24.75
N HIS A 633 -19.82 42.30 24.92
CA HIS A 633 -21.21 41.97 24.60
C HIS A 633 -21.52 42.32 23.16
N LEU A 634 -22.16 41.37 22.47
CA LEU A 634 -22.56 41.45 21.08
C LEU A 634 -24.02 41.05 20.94
N TYR A 635 -24.65 41.41 19.84
CA TYR A 635 -25.98 40.94 19.49
C TYR A 635 -25.98 40.23 18.14
N ILE A 636 -26.82 39.22 18.00
CA ILE A 636 -26.96 38.51 16.72
C ILE A 636 -27.52 39.44 15.64
N VAL A 637 -26.85 39.45 14.50
CA VAL A 637 -27.26 40.14 13.28
C VAL A 637 -27.59 39.08 12.22
N GLY A 638 -28.78 39.15 11.61
CA GLY A 638 -29.13 38.25 10.52
C GLY A 638 -28.20 38.39 9.32
N ASN A 639 -28.02 37.29 8.58
CA ASN A 639 -27.06 37.20 7.48
C ASN A 639 -27.31 38.28 6.42
N GLU A 640 -28.56 38.58 6.07
CA GLU A 640 -28.91 39.62 5.09
C GLU A 640 -28.43 41.01 5.52
N LYS A 641 -28.73 41.41 6.76
CA LYS A 641 -28.30 42.69 7.33
C LYS A 641 -26.78 42.73 7.45
N CYS A 642 -26.14 41.64 7.84
CA CYS A 642 -24.70 41.58 7.94
C CYS A 642 -24.02 41.74 6.57
N ASN A 643 -24.55 41.13 5.51
CA ASN A 643 -24.09 41.35 4.13
C ASN A 643 -24.21 42.84 3.72
N GLN A 644 -25.29 43.51 4.13
CA GLN A 644 -25.46 44.96 3.89
C GLN A 644 -24.40 45.79 4.63
N TYR A 645 -24.11 45.49 5.90
CA TYR A 645 -23.04 46.17 6.66
C TYR A 645 -21.67 46.02 6.01
N HIS A 646 -21.39 44.87 5.38
CA HIS A 646 -20.14 44.62 4.65
C HIS A 646 -20.19 45.09 3.18
N GLN A 647 -21.20 45.88 2.78
CA GLN A 647 -21.35 46.44 1.42
C GLN A 647 -21.35 45.37 0.31
N GLY A 648 -21.84 44.15 0.61
CA GLY A 648 -21.81 43.02 -0.32
C GLY A 648 -20.42 42.43 -0.60
N LYS A 649 -19.36 42.91 0.08
CA LYS A 649 -17.98 42.38 -0.06
C LYS A 649 -17.77 41.05 0.65
N VAL A 650 -18.70 40.68 1.54
CA VAL A 650 -18.72 39.40 2.26
C VAL A 650 -20.04 38.73 1.93
N ILE A 651 -19.99 37.52 1.38
CA ILE A 651 -21.16 36.68 1.11
C ILE A 651 -21.26 35.68 2.26
N LEU A 652 -22.15 35.93 3.22
CA LEU A 652 -22.41 35.00 4.33
C LEU A 652 -23.26 33.83 3.86
N ASN A 653 -22.72 32.63 4.01
CA ASN A 653 -23.39 31.35 3.82
C ASN A 653 -23.96 30.81 5.14
N GLU A 654 -24.72 29.72 5.10
CA GLU A 654 -25.39 29.13 6.28
C GLU A 654 -24.39 28.65 7.35
N SER A 655 -23.14 28.37 6.98
CA SER A 655 -22.03 27.99 7.85
C SER A 655 -21.49 29.14 8.72
N GLU A 656 -21.96 30.37 8.51
CA GLU A 656 -21.45 31.57 9.19
C GLU A 656 -22.56 32.26 9.98
N ILE A 657 -22.20 32.84 11.13
CA ILE A 657 -23.07 33.64 11.99
C ILE A 657 -22.44 35.00 12.25
N CYS A 658 -23.27 36.03 12.34
CA CYS A 658 -22.81 37.40 12.48
C CYS A 658 -23.28 38.02 13.80
N ALA A 659 -22.40 38.77 14.46
CA ALA A 659 -22.73 39.48 15.70
C ALA A 659 -22.14 40.89 15.72
N GLY A 660 -22.97 41.87 16.04
CA GLY A 660 -22.66 43.29 16.05
C GLY A 660 -22.37 43.83 17.44
N VAL A 661 -21.69 44.97 17.48
CA VAL A 661 -21.34 45.70 18.71
C VAL A 661 -22.29 46.89 18.85
N GLU A 662 -22.80 47.16 20.06
CA GLU A 662 -23.59 48.38 20.33
C GLU A 662 -22.71 49.60 20.64
N ASN A 663 -21.53 49.38 21.25
CA ASN A 663 -20.64 50.43 21.72
C ASN A 663 -19.32 50.47 20.93
N ILE A 664 -18.73 51.67 20.81
CA ILE A 664 -17.43 51.89 20.15
C ILE A 664 -16.32 51.19 20.95
N GLY A 665 -15.46 50.43 20.26
CA GLY A 665 -14.20 49.91 20.82
C GLY A 665 -14.25 48.57 21.56
N SER A 666 -15.35 47.82 21.48
CA SER A 666 -15.46 46.47 22.10
C SER A 666 -15.87 45.44 21.05
N GLY A 667 -15.01 44.46 20.75
CA GLY A 667 -15.29 43.38 19.79
C GLY A 667 -14.10 42.43 19.66
N PRO A 668 -14.30 41.20 19.14
CA PRO A 668 -13.21 40.24 18.97
C PRO A 668 -12.22 40.72 17.91
N CYS A 669 -10.93 40.52 18.17
CA CYS A 669 -9.86 40.94 17.28
C CYS A 669 -8.67 39.96 17.29
N GLU A 670 -7.52 40.39 16.79
CA GLU A 670 -6.30 39.56 16.72
C GLU A 670 -5.96 38.97 18.10
N GLY A 671 -5.70 37.67 18.16
CA GLY A 671 -5.40 36.95 19.41
C GLY A 671 -6.62 36.37 20.13
N ASP A 672 -7.85 36.64 19.69
CA ASP A 672 -9.06 35.95 20.16
C ASP A 672 -9.46 34.75 19.29
N TYR A 673 -8.66 34.43 18.27
CA TYR A 673 -8.95 33.32 17.34
C TYR A 673 -9.15 32.00 18.06
N GLY A 674 -10.13 31.22 17.61
CA GLY A 674 -10.56 29.98 18.26
C GLY A 674 -11.44 30.19 19.50
N GLY A 675 -11.58 31.41 20.01
CA GLY A 675 -12.44 31.74 21.14
C GLY A 675 -13.95 31.66 20.82
N PRO A 676 -14.80 31.48 21.85
CA PRO A 676 -16.24 31.33 21.66
C PRO A 676 -17.00 32.65 21.55
N LEU A 677 -18.02 32.64 20.69
CA LEU A 677 -19.21 33.47 20.83
C LEU A 677 -20.26 32.65 21.62
N VAL A 678 -20.53 33.07 22.84
CA VAL A 678 -21.48 32.41 23.75
C VAL A 678 -22.78 33.19 23.78
N CYS A 679 -23.89 32.50 23.60
CA CYS A 679 -25.22 33.09 23.76
C CYS A 679 -25.98 32.36 24.86
N GLU A 680 -26.85 33.09 25.55
CA GLU A 680 -27.66 32.54 26.64
C GLU A 680 -29.13 32.47 26.22
N GLN A 681 -29.73 31.28 26.29
CA GLN A 681 -31.15 31.06 26.01
C GLN A 681 -31.74 30.14 27.09
N HIS A 682 -32.86 30.52 27.71
CA HIS A 682 -33.48 29.76 28.81
C HIS A 682 -32.53 29.42 29.98
N LYS A 683 -31.61 30.35 30.34
CA LYS A 683 -30.55 30.17 31.35
C LYS A 683 -29.47 29.13 31.01
N MET A 684 -29.39 28.71 29.75
CA MET A 684 -28.37 27.81 29.24
C MET A 684 -27.40 28.58 28.35
N ARG A 685 -26.11 28.46 28.61
CA ARG A 685 -25.06 29.11 27.82
C ARG A 685 -24.49 28.13 26.83
N MET A 686 -24.49 28.54 25.57
CA MET A 686 -24.06 27.68 24.46
C MET A 686 -23.07 28.42 23.58
N VAL A 687 -22.10 27.68 23.06
CA VAL A 687 -21.18 28.21 22.05
C VAL A 687 -21.84 28.17 20.66
N LEU A 688 -22.15 29.33 20.10
CA LEU A 688 -22.80 29.45 18.78
C LEU A 688 -21.85 29.87 17.67
N GLY A 689 -20.74 30.50 18.02
CA GLY A 689 -19.73 30.96 17.07
C GLY A 689 -18.32 30.61 17.52
N VAL A 690 -17.43 30.40 16.56
CA VAL A 690 -15.97 30.35 16.78
C VAL A 690 -15.31 31.47 15.98
N ILE A 691 -14.41 32.20 16.63
CA ILE A 691 -13.67 33.32 16.01
C ILE A 691 -12.60 32.75 15.07
N VAL A 692 -12.59 33.17 13.80
CA VAL A 692 -11.58 32.76 12.80
C VAL A 692 -10.87 33.96 12.18
N PRO A 693 -9.60 33.83 11.76
CA PRO A 693 -8.85 34.92 11.13
C PRO A 693 -9.36 35.26 9.72
N GLY A 694 -9.01 36.46 9.24
CA GLY A 694 -9.30 36.89 7.85
C GLY A 694 -10.66 37.56 7.63
N ARG A 695 -11.54 37.63 8.64
CA ARG A 695 -12.86 38.29 8.52
C ARG A 695 -12.92 39.71 9.13
N GLY A 696 -11.80 40.19 9.68
CA GLY A 696 -11.66 41.50 10.31
C GLY A 696 -12.27 41.57 11.71
N CYS A 697 -11.79 42.51 12.52
CA CYS A 697 -12.27 42.69 13.89
C CYS A 697 -13.68 43.30 13.90
N ALA A 698 -14.52 42.91 14.86
CA ALA A 698 -15.83 43.55 15.00
C ALA A 698 -15.65 44.96 15.56
N ILE A 699 -16.16 45.95 14.82
CA ILE A 699 -16.13 47.37 15.20
C ILE A 699 -17.52 47.97 14.98
N LEU A 700 -17.76 49.19 15.46
CA LEU A 700 -19.04 49.86 15.25
C LEU A 700 -19.35 49.91 13.74
N ASN A 701 -20.58 49.54 13.37
CA ASN A 701 -21.06 49.43 11.98
C ASN A 701 -20.34 48.39 11.10
N ARG A 702 -19.53 47.50 11.69
CA ARG A 702 -18.97 46.32 11.02
C ARG A 702 -19.07 45.12 11.95
N PRO A 703 -20.16 44.34 11.88
CA PRO A 703 -20.34 43.20 12.76
C PRO A 703 -19.33 42.09 12.45
N GLY A 704 -18.92 41.37 13.49
CA GLY A 704 -17.98 40.26 13.38
C GLY A 704 -18.63 39.03 12.77
N VAL A 705 -17.85 38.27 12.00
CA VAL A 705 -18.28 37.02 11.37
C VAL A 705 -17.59 35.86 12.07
N PHE A 706 -18.38 34.86 12.44
CA PHE A 706 -17.94 33.68 13.18
C PHE A 706 -18.38 32.42 12.44
N VAL A 707 -17.67 31.32 12.65
CA VAL A 707 -18.12 30.00 12.18
C VAL A 707 -19.34 29.58 13.01
N ARG A 708 -20.46 29.24 12.37
CA ARG A 708 -21.71 28.84 13.02
C ARG A 708 -21.62 27.41 13.56
N VAL A 709 -21.51 27.26 14.88
CA VAL A 709 -21.35 25.93 15.52
C VAL A 709 -22.56 25.02 15.29
N ALA A 710 -23.78 25.57 15.24
CA ALA A 710 -25.00 24.79 15.02
C ALA A 710 -25.01 24.03 13.67
N TYR A 711 -24.33 24.56 12.65
CA TYR A 711 -24.16 23.91 11.34
C TYR A 711 -23.28 22.66 11.46
N TYR A 712 -22.21 22.74 12.26
CA TYR A 712 -21.24 21.67 12.46
C TYR A 712 -21.54 20.76 13.67
N ALA A 713 -22.64 20.99 14.40
CA ALA A 713 -22.94 20.28 15.64
C ALA A 713 -23.08 18.75 15.45
N LYS A 714 -23.60 18.29 14.31
CA LYS A 714 -23.71 16.85 13.99
C LYS A 714 -22.32 16.20 13.86
N TRP A 715 -21.39 16.88 13.17
CA TRP A 715 -19.99 16.47 13.06
C TRP A 715 -19.31 16.41 14.44
N ILE A 716 -19.48 17.46 15.27
CA ILE A 716 -18.88 17.51 16.62
C ILE A 716 -19.36 16.32 17.48
N HIS A 717 -20.66 16.06 17.50
CA HIS A 717 -21.22 14.94 18.28
C HIS A 717 -20.72 13.59 17.76
N LYS A 718 -20.66 13.39 16.43
CA LYS A 718 -20.12 12.17 15.82
C LYS A 718 -18.67 11.92 16.23
N ILE A 719 -17.81 12.95 16.26
CA ILE A 719 -16.43 12.84 16.74
C ILE A 719 -16.39 12.43 18.21
N ILE A 720 -17.13 13.10 19.09
CA ILE A 720 -17.14 12.80 20.54
C ILE A 720 -17.56 11.34 20.80
N LEU A 721 -18.48 10.79 20.01
CA LEU A 721 -18.96 9.40 20.14
C LEU A 721 -18.00 8.35 19.59
N THR A 722 -17.24 8.67 18.54
CA THR A 722 -16.45 7.68 17.78
C THR A 722 -14.97 7.67 18.17
N TYR A 723 -14.41 8.80 18.58
CA TYR A 723 -12.99 8.93 18.95
C TYR A 723 -12.80 8.53 20.43
N LYS A 724 -12.81 7.21 20.71
CA LYS A 724 -12.66 6.63 22.06
C LYS A 724 -11.37 7.08 22.75
N VAL A 725 -11.43 7.30 24.06
CA VAL A 725 -10.23 7.49 24.90
C VAL A 725 -9.46 6.16 24.90
N PRO A 726 -8.13 6.15 24.68
CA PRO A 726 -7.34 4.94 24.90
C PRO A 726 -7.59 4.50 26.35
N GLN A 727 -8.16 3.31 26.55
CA GLN A 727 -8.17 2.73 27.88
C GLN A 727 -6.71 2.44 28.23
N SER A 728 -6.19 3.22 29.17
CA SER A 728 -4.86 3.04 29.77
C SER A 728 -4.73 1.70 30.46
#